data_AF-A0A1I5BYA2-F1
#
_entry.id   AF-A0A1I5BYA2-F1
#
_cell.length_a   1.000
_cell.length_b   1.000
_cell.length_c   1.000
_cell.angle_alpha   90.00
_cell.angle_beta   90.00
_cell.angle_gamma   90.00
#
_symmetry.space_group_name_H-M   'P 1'
#
loop_
_entity.id
_entity.type
_entity.pdbx_description
1 polymer ?
#
loop_
_entity_poly.entity_id
_entity_poly.type
_entity_poly.pdbx_seq_one_letter_code
_entity_poly.pdbx_strand_id
1 'polypeptide(L)'
;MKNWSFKKWNTVLGWVMFTIALITYFSTMEHYLSFWDCGEYISSASKLEVTHAPGAALFQIVGAVASIFALGNEENYAIVINSMSSLFSSFTILFLFWTITHFLRRLLNKDFEEITKHQEISILFAGAVGALCFTFSDSFWFSAVEGEVYSMASMFIALLVWLVTKWENEYKAADNERWVILIFFILGLSVGVHMMCMLAVPAVCLVYYARNYKFTWKNFIWANAITLGILIIVFKIIFPLIMTMFGRLEIFFVNGLGLPFHSGTVAAFVLMAVISYFLIKYARKAKKNVYQTIALSVVYMVIGFSCWMVIPVRANANPPMNLNDPDTAIGMLDYYNREQYGDWPTIYGQNYTAFLDANGMEKNEDGSFKTVKTGETYEKDEKTGTYRKTGDRFNYVFSKSQVSLLPRMFNQDKDVMANYIAMYGAPDFTFNYDNEDVADNPQAKQIFDELRSKYEDKSITAADYLKVKPYNLINVQKPSLAQNMEYFITFQNGYYFVRYLMWNFVGRQNDLEGKMENTRGNWISGISFIDNALLGNQDKMPAKFKNDSTVKFFFLPLILGLIGFFFQLNRDFGRFYALLSLFVLTSFGIVFYTGVKPFEVRERDYAMVGSFYAFAIWIGLGAGAILWLIQSKVKSNSINLVLGVVLLGVPLMMGFQNYVPHDRSKKSAARDYAYSFLKSVSKDDIIFIYGDNDTFPVWAIQETERFRDDVKTVNFTLLATPWYIDQVKRKTYNATGIPTQLTHEDYRDGVNDQIYMMKKEDWEGVFSMLKEQGVPDTEFGAFRKYLTQDSMTLKEAMSFLKFKSPEKDHLLKMYFGEEKFEEYNILPVNKFILPVNKENALKAGIITQADLPNVVNQIMITYKGNTLYKNNLMMMDMLANFDWKRPINFSSGGVYDSENIFYLDEYLQFEGFSYKLVPIRTTPNTDGDMGRIDVNALYNTVKNFRWGNFRDLSIHYDEAATSNIMVYRMAAGRAASALALNGQKGKALEILDLVSKEIPAEKYNDPRSLSSMVTGYIIAGQEKKGLQLAEILKKEIFEEYDYYLSLSPTFQKQSARQMRVKPMEYSMVVAAVTDAYEKLGQNEKAYAYLVKSIEPIDKKFNIFIKELQQMGKEKATKESENVQKITPFYQYLFDVMQPFDSTYSKEKEDQITRAMIKVTQ
;
A
#
# COMPACT_ATOMS: atom_id res chain seq x y z
N MET A 1 -30.67 -33.27 32.21
CA MET A 1 -29.49 -33.12 31.33
C MET A 1 -28.45 -34.17 31.72
N LYS A 2 -27.89 -34.93 30.77
CA LYS A 2 -26.83 -35.92 31.06
C LYS A 2 -25.64 -35.23 31.76
N ASN A 3 -25.07 -35.82 32.81
CA ASN A 3 -23.85 -35.30 33.47
C ASN A 3 -22.64 -35.50 32.53
N TRP A 4 -22.36 -34.54 31.66
CA TRP A 4 -21.16 -34.53 30.83
C TRP A 4 -19.93 -34.14 31.65
N SER A 5 -18.76 -34.72 31.33
CA SER A 5 -17.47 -34.32 31.90
C SER A 5 -17.01 -32.97 31.31
N PHE A 6 -16.21 -32.19 32.05
CA PHE A 6 -15.58 -30.97 31.55
C PHE A 6 -14.94 -31.13 30.16
N LYS A 7 -14.21 -32.23 29.90
CA LYS A 7 -13.60 -32.50 28.58
C LYS A 7 -14.63 -32.52 27.43
N LYS A 8 -15.82 -33.06 27.67
CA LYS A 8 -16.92 -33.10 26.68
C LYS A 8 -17.50 -31.71 26.46
N TRP A 9 -17.80 -30.99 27.53
CA TRP A 9 -18.26 -29.60 27.44
C TRP A 9 -17.27 -28.69 26.75
N ASN A 10 -15.98 -28.76 27.11
CA ASN A 10 -14.92 -27.99 26.47
C ASN A 10 -14.80 -28.32 24.98
N THR A 11 -14.94 -29.58 24.59
CA THR A 11 -14.91 -29.96 23.18
C THR A 11 -16.11 -29.38 22.42
N VAL A 12 -17.32 -29.56 22.95
CA VAL A 12 -18.55 -29.11 22.31
C VAL A 12 -18.63 -27.59 22.23
N LEU A 13 -18.31 -26.87 23.32
CA LEU A 13 -18.33 -25.41 23.31
C LEU A 13 -17.27 -24.81 22.37
N GLY A 14 -16.12 -25.46 22.20
CA GLY A 14 -15.17 -25.06 21.15
C GLY A 14 -15.83 -25.07 19.77
N TRP A 15 -16.52 -26.17 19.41
CA TRP A 15 -17.25 -26.26 18.15
C TRP A 15 -18.44 -25.28 18.09
N VAL A 16 -19.08 -24.96 19.21
CA VAL A 16 -20.09 -23.89 19.24
C VAL A 16 -19.45 -22.53 18.91
N MET A 17 -18.28 -22.20 19.48
CA MET A 17 -17.56 -20.96 19.15
C MET A 17 -17.15 -20.92 17.68
N PHE A 18 -16.69 -22.04 17.13
CA PHE A 18 -16.44 -22.20 15.70
C PHE A 18 -17.70 -21.90 14.88
N THR A 19 -18.85 -22.48 15.22
CA THR A 19 -20.10 -22.25 14.49
C THR A 19 -20.57 -20.81 14.57
N ILE A 20 -20.43 -20.15 15.74
CA ILE A 20 -20.76 -18.72 15.87
C ILE A 20 -19.87 -17.90 14.93
N ALA A 21 -18.55 -18.10 14.99
CA ALA A 21 -17.61 -17.41 14.11
C ALA A 21 -17.90 -17.68 12.63
N LEU A 22 -18.19 -18.93 12.26
CA LEU A 22 -18.50 -19.33 10.90
C LEU A 22 -19.76 -18.63 10.38
N ILE A 23 -20.85 -18.61 11.18
CA ILE A 23 -22.08 -17.92 10.80
C ILE A 23 -21.82 -16.41 10.66
N THR A 24 -21.09 -15.81 11.60
CA THR A 24 -20.73 -14.38 11.55
C THR A 24 -19.94 -14.05 10.28
N TYR A 25 -18.89 -14.81 9.97
CA TYR A 25 -18.05 -14.52 8.81
C TYR A 25 -18.76 -14.85 7.50
N PHE A 26 -19.50 -15.95 7.41
CA PHE A 26 -20.30 -16.24 6.21
C PHE A 26 -21.42 -15.23 5.97
N SER A 27 -22.03 -14.66 7.02
CA SER A 27 -23.07 -13.65 6.84
C SER A 27 -22.51 -12.26 6.48
N THR A 28 -21.20 -12.05 6.61
CA THR A 28 -20.54 -10.76 6.39
C THR A 28 -19.45 -10.80 5.31
N MET A 29 -19.14 -11.96 4.73
CA MET A 29 -18.11 -12.11 3.70
C MET A 29 -18.43 -11.36 2.42
N GLU A 30 -17.38 -10.85 1.76
CA GLU A 30 -17.50 -10.27 0.42
C GLU A 30 -17.91 -11.37 -0.57
N HIS A 31 -18.91 -11.13 -1.41
CA HIS A 31 -19.33 -12.10 -2.43
C HIS A 31 -18.49 -12.03 -3.71
N TYR A 32 -17.91 -10.87 -3.99
CA TYR A 32 -17.05 -10.63 -5.15
C TYR A 32 -15.60 -10.45 -4.69
N LEU A 33 -14.85 -9.57 -5.34
CA LEU A 33 -13.48 -9.22 -4.97
C LEU A 33 -13.45 -7.84 -4.28
N SER A 34 -12.49 -7.65 -3.38
CA SER A 34 -12.14 -6.36 -2.77
C SER A 34 -10.90 -5.75 -3.46
N PHE A 35 -10.66 -4.45 -3.20
CA PHE A 35 -9.43 -3.77 -3.63
C PHE A 35 -8.18 -4.38 -2.95
N TRP A 36 -6.99 -3.96 -3.39
CA TRP A 36 -5.69 -4.52 -2.97
C TRP A 36 -5.49 -5.98 -3.39
N ASP A 37 -4.73 -6.75 -2.62
CA ASP A 37 -4.18 -8.05 -3.00
C ASP A 37 -5.24 -9.16 -3.18
N CYS A 38 -6.49 -8.94 -2.76
CA CYS A 38 -7.54 -9.95 -2.84
C CYS A 38 -7.81 -10.43 -4.28
N GLY A 39 -7.80 -9.52 -5.26
CA GLY A 39 -7.98 -9.90 -6.67
C GLY A 39 -6.87 -10.84 -7.17
N GLU A 40 -5.64 -10.59 -6.75
CA GLU A 40 -4.47 -11.41 -7.07
C GLU A 40 -4.53 -12.79 -6.38
N TYR A 41 -4.83 -12.82 -5.08
CA TYR A 41 -4.92 -14.07 -4.33
C TYR A 41 -6.07 -14.96 -4.78
N ILE A 42 -7.24 -14.40 -5.12
CA ILE A 42 -8.36 -15.16 -5.67
C ILE A 42 -7.99 -15.77 -7.03
N SER A 43 -7.37 -14.99 -7.92
CA SER A 43 -6.95 -15.45 -9.25
C SER A 43 -5.92 -16.56 -9.16
N SER A 44 -4.86 -16.33 -8.38
CA SER A 44 -3.79 -17.29 -8.20
C SER A 44 -4.24 -18.56 -7.50
N ALA A 45 -5.13 -18.47 -6.50
CA ALA A 45 -5.71 -19.63 -5.84
C ALA A 45 -6.58 -20.45 -6.79
N SER A 46 -7.37 -19.80 -7.64
CA SER A 46 -8.30 -20.48 -8.54
C SER A 46 -7.60 -21.20 -9.70
N LYS A 47 -6.49 -20.65 -10.19
CA LYS A 47 -5.78 -21.13 -11.40
C LYS A 47 -4.34 -21.59 -11.16
N LEU A 48 -3.90 -21.65 -9.89
CA LEU A 48 -2.52 -21.93 -9.49
C LEU A 48 -1.52 -21.02 -10.22
N GLU A 49 -1.76 -19.72 -10.16
CA GLU A 49 -0.87 -18.69 -10.74
C GLU A 49 0.16 -18.22 -9.71
N VAL A 50 1.14 -17.40 -10.11
CA VAL A 50 2.21 -16.97 -9.21
C VAL A 50 1.95 -15.54 -8.75
N THR A 51 1.79 -15.35 -7.43
CA THR A 51 1.57 -14.03 -6.78
C THR A 51 2.88 -13.29 -6.53
N HIS A 52 2.80 -12.09 -5.96
CA HIS A 52 3.95 -11.35 -5.48
C HIS A 52 4.77 -12.13 -4.42
N ALA A 53 6.07 -11.87 -4.41
CA ALA A 53 7.04 -12.50 -3.51
C ALA A 53 6.76 -12.17 -2.02
N PRO A 54 6.90 -13.12 -1.07
CA PRO A 54 7.45 -14.46 -1.24
C PRO A 54 6.38 -15.52 -1.59
N GLY A 55 5.18 -15.12 -2.03
CA GLY A 55 4.13 -16.05 -2.44
C GLY A 55 3.45 -16.81 -1.30
N ALA A 56 2.38 -17.52 -1.66
CA ALA A 56 1.53 -18.26 -0.72
C ALA A 56 1.15 -19.66 -1.25
N ALA A 57 2.17 -20.46 -1.56
CA ALA A 57 2.04 -21.78 -2.18
C ALA A 57 0.94 -22.69 -1.60
N LEU A 58 0.88 -22.83 -0.27
CA LEU A 58 -0.11 -23.66 0.40
C LEU A 58 -1.51 -23.06 0.32
N PHE A 59 -1.63 -21.73 0.48
CA PHE A 59 -2.90 -21.04 0.29
C PHE A 59 -3.44 -21.29 -1.13
N GLN A 60 -2.58 -21.21 -2.15
CA GLN A 60 -2.95 -21.46 -3.53
C GLN A 60 -3.34 -22.91 -3.78
N ILE A 61 -2.59 -23.89 -3.27
CA ILE A 61 -2.92 -25.32 -3.43
C ILE A 61 -4.28 -25.64 -2.81
N VAL A 62 -4.53 -25.14 -1.60
CA VAL A 62 -5.81 -25.35 -0.90
C VAL A 62 -6.93 -24.61 -1.63
N GLY A 63 -6.66 -23.40 -2.11
CA GLY A 63 -7.59 -22.60 -2.90
C GLY A 63 -7.98 -23.25 -4.22
N ALA A 64 -7.05 -23.92 -4.90
CA ALA A 64 -7.35 -24.65 -6.12
C ALA A 64 -8.28 -25.85 -5.87
N VAL A 65 -8.12 -26.51 -4.71
CA VAL A 65 -9.05 -27.56 -4.26
C VAL A 65 -10.40 -26.95 -3.88
N ALA A 66 -10.42 -25.84 -3.15
CA ALA A 66 -11.65 -25.15 -2.77
C ALA A 66 -12.44 -24.69 -4.01
N SER A 67 -11.74 -24.21 -5.04
CA SER A 67 -12.31 -23.75 -6.30
C SER A 67 -13.11 -24.80 -7.06
N ILE A 68 -12.95 -26.10 -6.76
CA ILE A 68 -13.83 -27.17 -7.27
C ILE A 68 -15.29 -26.93 -6.84
N PHE A 69 -15.52 -26.31 -5.67
CA PHE A 69 -16.86 -25.96 -5.19
C PHE A 69 -17.49 -24.77 -5.93
N ALA A 70 -16.79 -24.15 -6.88
CA ALA A 70 -17.41 -23.24 -7.84
C ALA A 70 -18.30 -23.98 -8.87
N LEU A 71 -18.21 -25.33 -8.92
CA LEU A 71 -19.00 -26.21 -9.79
C LEU A 71 -18.91 -25.86 -11.28
N GLY A 72 -17.75 -25.35 -11.70
CA GLY A 72 -17.49 -24.92 -13.08
C GLY A 72 -18.08 -23.56 -13.44
N ASN A 73 -18.74 -22.85 -12.52
CA ASN A 73 -19.14 -21.46 -12.73
C ASN A 73 -17.99 -20.52 -12.33
N GLU A 74 -17.35 -19.95 -13.34
CA GLU A 74 -16.22 -19.03 -13.25
C GLU A 74 -16.52 -17.78 -12.39
N GLU A 75 -17.77 -17.29 -12.35
CA GLU A 75 -18.17 -16.15 -11.50
C GLU A 75 -18.19 -16.48 -9.99
N ASN A 76 -18.21 -17.77 -9.63
CA ASN A 76 -18.28 -18.20 -8.22
C ASN A 76 -16.91 -18.35 -7.55
N TYR A 77 -15.79 -18.15 -8.26
CA TYR A 77 -14.48 -18.32 -7.66
C TYR A 77 -14.24 -17.38 -6.47
N ALA A 78 -14.64 -16.11 -6.60
CA ALA A 78 -14.44 -15.12 -5.55
C ALA A 78 -15.15 -15.50 -4.24
N ILE A 79 -16.46 -15.80 -4.29
CA ILE A 79 -17.21 -16.21 -3.10
C ILE A 79 -16.68 -17.51 -2.47
N VAL A 80 -16.21 -18.46 -3.29
CA VAL A 80 -15.64 -19.73 -2.80
C VAL A 80 -14.33 -19.50 -2.06
N ILE A 81 -13.43 -18.69 -2.60
CA ILE A 81 -12.15 -18.36 -1.95
C ILE A 81 -12.37 -17.49 -0.70
N ASN A 82 -13.29 -16.53 -0.73
CA ASN A 82 -13.65 -15.75 0.46
C ASN A 82 -14.26 -16.65 1.55
N SER A 83 -15.12 -17.61 1.17
CA SER A 83 -15.67 -18.62 2.09
C SER A 83 -14.57 -19.49 2.72
N MET A 84 -13.54 -19.84 1.94
CA MET A 84 -12.37 -20.57 2.44
C MET A 84 -11.62 -19.76 3.51
N SER A 85 -11.38 -18.47 3.28
CA SER A 85 -10.77 -17.58 4.28
C SER A 85 -11.62 -17.51 5.56
N SER A 86 -12.93 -17.30 5.43
CA SER A 86 -13.86 -17.28 6.58
C SER A 86 -13.89 -18.59 7.35
N LEU A 87 -13.76 -19.73 6.66
CA LEU A 87 -13.64 -21.04 7.29
C LEU A 87 -12.35 -21.16 8.12
N PHE A 88 -11.20 -20.72 7.57
CA PHE A 88 -9.93 -20.75 8.30
C PHE A 88 -9.94 -19.82 9.51
N SER A 89 -10.49 -18.61 9.38
CA SER A 89 -10.66 -17.70 10.51
C SER A 89 -11.58 -18.28 11.60
N SER A 90 -12.60 -19.05 11.23
CA SER A 90 -13.44 -19.77 12.21
C SER A 90 -12.67 -20.83 12.99
N PHE A 91 -11.75 -21.55 12.33
CA PHE A 91 -10.83 -22.48 13.01
C PHE A 91 -9.87 -21.78 13.97
N THR A 92 -9.43 -20.55 13.66
CA THR A 92 -8.66 -19.73 14.61
C THR A 92 -9.40 -19.57 15.94
N ILE A 93 -10.71 -19.31 15.90
CA ILE A 93 -11.54 -19.13 17.09
C ILE A 93 -11.72 -20.44 17.87
N LEU A 94 -11.85 -21.57 17.18
CA LEU A 94 -11.88 -22.90 17.79
C LEU A 94 -10.61 -23.15 18.62
N PHE A 95 -9.44 -22.95 18.01
CA PHE A 95 -8.15 -23.16 18.65
C PHE A 95 -7.89 -22.14 19.76
N LEU A 96 -8.32 -20.89 19.60
CA LEU A 96 -8.24 -19.86 20.64
C LEU A 96 -9.05 -20.25 21.88
N PHE A 97 -10.30 -20.70 21.71
CA PHE A 97 -11.15 -21.14 22.82
C PHE A 97 -10.46 -22.26 23.61
N TRP A 98 -9.98 -23.30 22.94
CA TRP A 98 -9.28 -24.41 23.62
C TRP A 98 -7.94 -24.01 24.24
N THR A 99 -7.26 -23.02 23.68
CA THR A 99 -6.03 -22.46 24.23
C THR A 99 -6.32 -21.73 25.54
N ILE A 100 -7.34 -20.88 25.58
CA ILE A 100 -7.75 -20.13 26.78
C ILE A 100 -8.16 -21.09 27.90
N THR A 101 -9.03 -22.06 27.59
CA THR A 101 -9.52 -23.01 28.61
C THR A 101 -8.39 -23.89 29.15
N HIS A 102 -7.41 -24.25 28.29
CA HIS A 102 -6.21 -24.93 28.74
C HIS A 102 -5.40 -24.08 29.73
N PHE A 103 -5.05 -22.85 29.36
CA PHE A 103 -4.20 -21.99 30.20
C PHE A 103 -4.87 -21.66 31.53
N LEU A 104 -6.17 -21.33 31.54
CA LEU A 104 -6.87 -21.05 32.79
C LEU A 104 -6.93 -22.28 33.71
N ARG A 105 -7.21 -23.47 33.15
CA ARG A 105 -7.20 -24.71 33.94
C ARG A 105 -5.82 -24.98 34.53
N ARG A 106 -4.75 -24.78 33.76
CA ARG A 106 -3.36 -24.94 34.26
C ARG A 106 -3.03 -23.91 35.32
N LEU A 107 -3.50 -22.68 35.20
CA LEU A 107 -3.34 -21.63 36.21
C LEU A 107 -3.99 -21.99 37.55
N LEU A 108 -5.07 -22.77 37.52
CA LEU A 108 -5.75 -23.31 38.70
C LEU A 108 -5.08 -24.59 39.25
N ASN A 109 -4.01 -25.09 38.63
CA ASN A 109 -3.31 -26.33 38.97
C ASN A 109 -4.24 -27.55 39.04
N LYS A 110 -5.11 -27.72 38.04
CA LYS A 110 -6.07 -28.84 37.98
C LYS A 110 -5.86 -29.72 36.75
N ASP A 111 -5.92 -31.02 36.94
CA ASP A 111 -6.10 -31.98 35.84
C ASP A 111 -7.59 -32.12 35.48
N PHE A 112 -7.89 -32.72 34.33
CA PHE A 112 -9.26 -32.78 33.78
C PHE A 112 -10.28 -33.40 34.74
N GLU A 113 -9.86 -34.39 35.53
CA GLU A 113 -10.72 -35.15 36.44
C GLU A 113 -10.95 -34.42 37.78
N GLU A 114 -10.16 -33.39 38.07
CA GLU A 114 -10.16 -32.68 39.36
C GLU A 114 -10.99 -31.39 39.34
N ILE A 115 -11.64 -31.07 38.22
CA ILE A 115 -12.37 -29.83 38.01
C ILE A 115 -13.75 -29.93 38.65
N THR A 116 -14.02 -29.06 39.61
CA THR A 116 -15.35 -28.92 40.21
C THR A 116 -16.32 -28.24 39.23
N LYS A 117 -17.64 -28.47 39.37
CA LYS A 117 -18.67 -27.85 38.50
C LYS A 117 -18.55 -26.32 38.40
N HIS A 118 -18.27 -25.64 39.50
CA HIS A 118 -18.12 -24.17 39.50
C HIS A 118 -16.87 -23.73 38.70
N GLN A 119 -15.76 -24.45 38.84
CA GLN A 119 -14.53 -24.18 38.08
C GLN A 119 -14.71 -24.48 36.60
N GLU A 120 -15.43 -25.55 36.26
CA GLU A 120 -15.84 -25.87 34.90
C GLU A 120 -16.58 -24.68 34.27
N ILE A 121 -17.58 -24.13 34.96
CA ILE A 121 -18.32 -22.95 34.49
C ILE A 121 -17.37 -21.77 34.22
N SER A 122 -16.50 -21.42 35.18
CA SER A 122 -15.55 -20.30 35.00
C SER A 122 -14.60 -20.50 33.84
N ILE A 123 -14.08 -21.72 33.67
CA ILE A 123 -13.14 -22.02 32.59
C ILE A 123 -13.82 -21.90 31.23
N LEU A 124 -15.03 -22.43 31.09
CA LEU A 124 -15.77 -22.38 29.83
C LEU A 124 -16.19 -20.94 29.46
N PHE A 125 -16.66 -20.14 30.43
CA PHE A 125 -16.97 -18.73 30.18
C PHE A 125 -15.73 -17.89 29.84
N ALA A 126 -14.60 -18.14 30.51
CA ALA A 126 -13.33 -17.49 30.16
C ALA A 126 -12.94 -17.77 28.70
N GLY A 127 -13.03 -19.03 28.28
CA GLY A 127 -12.82 -19.43 26.89
C GLY A 127 -13.75 -18.70 25.93
N ALA A 128 -15.05 -18.67 26.23
CA ALA A 128 -16.05 -18.03 25.36
C ALA A 128 -15.86 -16.51 25.27
N VAL A 129 -15.63 -15.82 26.38
CA VAL A 129 -15.43 -14.36 26.40
C VAL A 129 -14.19 -13.97 25.61
N GLY A 130 -13.04 -14.61 25.86
CA GLY A 130 -11.80 -14.28 25.13
C GLY A 130 -11.88 -14.62 23.64
N ALA A 131 -12.44 -15.79 23.30
CA ALA A 131 -12.61 -16.20 21.91
C ALA A 131 -13.53 -15.27 21.13
N LEU A 132 -14.70 -14.90 21.69
CA LEU A 132 -15.65 -14.01 21.03
C LEU A 132 -15.17 -12.55 20.99
N CYS A 133 -14.41 -12.07 21.97
CA CYS A 133 -13.79 -10.74 21.88
C CYS A 133 -12.82 -10.67 20.68
N PHE A 134 -12.10 -11.76 20.38
CA PHE A 134 -11.28 -11.83 19.18
C PHE A 134 -12.13 -12.00 17.92
N THR A 135 -13.20 -12.82 17.96
CA THR A 135 -14.12 -12.99 16.83
C THR A 135 -14.63 -11.66 16.30
N PHE A 136 -14.98 -10.75 17.22
CA PHE A 136 -15.55 -9.45 16.93
C PHE A 136 -14.54 -8.29 17.01
N SER A 137 -13.23 -8.59 17.05
CA SER A 137 -12.17 -7.57 16.97
C SER A 137 -12.02 -7.08 15.54
N ASP A 138 -11.75 -5.79 15.38
CA ASP A 138 -11.81 -5.07 14.11
C ASP A 138 -10.85 -5.64 13.05
N SER A 139 -9.55 -5.62 13.32
CA SER A 139 -8.53 -6.05 12.35
C SER A 139 -8.64 -7.54 11.99
N PHE A 140 -9.07 -8.38 12.93
CA PHE A 140 -9.26 -9.81 12.66
C PHE A 140 -10.54 -10.07 11.85
N TRP A 141 -11.66 -9.40 12.18
CA TRP A 141 -12.89 -9.58 11.41
C TRP A 141 -12.72 -9.07 9.99
N PHE A 142 -12.07 -7.91 9.78
CA PHE A 142 -11.78 -7.36 8.46
C PHE A 142 -11.08 -8.37 7.55
N SER A 143 -10.03 -9.04 8.04
CA SER A 143 -9.27 -10.05 7.29
C SER A 143 -9.96 -11.42 7.23
N ALA A 144 -10.95 -11.69 8.08
CA ALA A 144 -11.71 -12.96 8.08
C ALA A 144 -12.76 -13.05 6.96
N VAL A 145 -13.12 -11.92 6.35
CA VAL A 145 -14.22 -11.80 5.38
C VAL A 145 -13.74 -11.56 3.94
N GLU A 146 -12.44 -11.66 3.68
CA GLU A 146 -11.83 -11.46 2.36
C GLU A 146 -10.81 -12.56 2.00
N GLY A 147 -10.62 -12.77 0.69
CA GLY A 147 -9.80 -13.81 0.10
C GLY A 147 -8.30 -13.55 0.17
N GLU A 148 -7.73 -13.45 1.39
CA GLU A 148 -6.32 -13.15 1.62
C GLU A 148 -5.63 -14.16 2.58
N VAL A 149 -4.30 -14.18 2.56
CA VAL A 149 -3.45 -15.15 3.30
C VAL A 149 -3.53 -15.03 4.82
N TYR A 150 -3.92 -13.87 5.36
CA TYR A 150 -3.91 -13.60 6.80
C TYR A 150 -4.92 -14.44 7.58
N SER A 151 -6.02 -14.86 6.94
CA SER A 151 -7.00 -15.80 7.50
C SER A 151 -6.34 -17.14 7.88
N MET A 152 -5.62 -17.72 6.92
CA MET A 152 -4.90 -18.98 7.10
C MET A 152 -3.68 -18.80 8.00
N ALA A 153 -2.95 -17.67 7.91
CA ALA A 153 -1.82 -17.39 8.78
C ALA A 153 -2.23 -17.33 10.26
N SER A 154 -3.35 -16.66 10.56
CA SER A 154 -3.94 -16.60 11.90
C SER A 154 -4.33 -17.98 12.41
N MET A 155 -4.93 -18.81 11.54
CA MET A 155 -5.28 -20.19 11.88
C MET A 155 -4.04 -21.03 12.21
N PHE A 156 -2.95 -20.87 11.46
CA PHE A 156 -1.69 -21.57 11.71
C PHE A 156 -1.03 -21.14 13.02
N ILE A 157 -1.03 -19.83 13.35
CA ILE A 157 -0.55 -19.34 14.65
C ILE A 157 -1.37 -19.98 15.78
N ALA A 158 -2.70 -19.94 15.68
CA ALA A 158 -3.59 -20.51 16.68
C ALA A 158 -3.42 -22.03 16.81
N LEU A 159 -3.26 -22.73 15.70
CA LEU A 159 -3.01 -24.17 15.66
C LEU A 159 -1.68 -24.51 16.34
N LEU A 160 -0.59 -23.81 16.05
CA LEU A 160 0.72 -24.03 16.67
C LEU A 160 0.68 -23.84 18.19
N VAL A 161 0.05 -22.74 18.64
CA VAL A 161 -0.13 -22.46 20.08
C VAL A 161 -1.02 -23.53 20.72
N TRP A 162 -2.10 -23.96 20.07
CA TRP A 162 -2.97 -25.01 20.58
C TRP A 162 -2.27 -26.39 20.63
N LEU A 163 -1.48 -26.73 19.62
CA LEU A 163 -0.73 -28.00 19.55
C LEU A 163 0.27 -28.15 20.71
N VAL A 164 0.91 -27.06 21.15
CA VAL A 164 1.78 -27.16 22.34
C VAL A 164 0.97 -27.39 23.61
N THR A 165 -0.27 -26.90 23.71
CA THR A 165 -1.16 -27.23 24.83
C THR A 165 -1.61 -28.70 24.80
N LYS A 166 -1.74 -29.28 23.60
CA LYS A 166 -2.01 -30.70 23.39
C LYS A 166 -0.84 -31.57 23.83
N TRP A 167 0.38 -31.19 23.45
CA TRP A 167 1.59 -31.80 23.98
C TRP A 167 1.64 -31.70 25.51
N GLU A 168 1.39 -30.53 26.09
CA GLU A 168 1.44 -30.31 27.54
C GLU A 168 0.40 -31.14 28.32
N ASN A 169 -0.77 -31.39 27.72
CA ASN A 169 -1.77 -32.29 28.29
C ASN A 169 -1.30 -33.74 28.37
N GLU A 170 -0.48 -34.16 27.43
CA GLU A 170 -0.06 -35.54 27.21
C GLU A 170 1.45 -35.72 27.42
N TYR A 171 2.12 -34.78 28.11
CA TYR A 171 3.59 -34.75 28.25
C TYR A 171 4.19 -35.99 28.96
N LYS A 172 3.35 -36.79 29.65
CA LYS A 172 3.70 -38.06 30.28
C LYS A 172 3.41 -39.29 29.42
N ALA A 173 2.72 -39.12 28.28
CA ALA A 173 2.44 -40.23 27.38
C ALA A 173 3.75 -40.74 26.75
N ALA A 174 3.80 -42.05 26.48
CA ALA A 174 4.98 -42.72 25.93
C ALA A 174 5.38 -42.21 24.54
N ASP A 175 4.45 -41.56 23.83
CA ASP A 175 4.63 -41.04 22.48
C ASP A 175 4.26 -39.55 22.37
N ASN A 176 4.48 -38.79 23.45
CA ASN A 176 4.19 -37.36 23.50
C ASN A 176 4.92 -36.55 22.41
N GLU A 177 6.09 -37.02 21.97
CA GLU A 177 6.95 -36.35 20.99
C GLU A 177 6.29 -36.23 19.60
N ARG A 178 5.24 -37.01 19.31
CA ARG A 178 4.43 -36.89 18.10
C ARG A 178 3.90 -35.47 17.88
N TRP A 179 3.56 -34.78 18.97
CA TRP A 179 3.05 -33.41 18.92
C TRP A 179 4.14 -32.42 18.53
N VAL A 180 5.37 -32.63 19.00
CA VAL A 180 6.53 -31.81 18.62
C VAL A 180 6.83 -32.02 17.13
N ILE A 181 6.84 -33.26 16.65
CA ILE A 181 7.06 -33.56 15.23
C ILE A 181 5.96 -32.90 14.37
N LEU A 182 4.69 -32.98 14.80
CA LEU A 182 3.58 -32.32 14.12
C LEU A 182 3.73 -30.79 14.10
N ILE A 183 4.16 -30.17 15.20
CA ILE A 183 4.45 -28.73 15.24
C ILE A 183 5.46 -28.35 14.16
N PHE A 184 6.57 -29.10 14.03
CA PHE A 184 7.59 -28.83 13.03
C PHE A 184 7.10 -29.08 11.59
N PHE A 185 6.24 -30.07 11.37
CA PHE A 185 5.54 -30.25 10.08
C PHE A 185 4.69 -29.02 9.72
N ILE A 186 3.87 -28.55 10.67
CA ILE A 186 3.02 -27.37 10.48
C ILE A 186 3.86 -26.11 10.28
N LEU A 187 5.00 -25.96 10.98
CA LEU A 187 5.94 -24.86 10.74
C LEU A 187 6.48 -24.87 9.30
N GLY A 188 6.84 -26.04 8.77
CA GLY A 188 7.23 -26.21 7.37
C GLY A 188 6.13 -25.80 6.39
N LEU A 189 4.89 -26.25 6.63
CA LEU A 189 3.73 -25.86 5.83
C LEU A 189 3.43 -24.36 5.91
N SER A 190 3.63 -23.76 7.08
CA SER A 190 3.31 -22.35 7.33
C SER A 190 4.12 -21.39 6.47
N VAL A 191 5.30 -21.81 5.99
CA VAL A 191 6.10 -21.01 5.04
C VAL A 191 5.36 -20.85 3.72
N GLY A 192 4.58 -21.86 3.31
CA GLY A 192 3.67 -21.80 2.17
C GLY A 192 2.43 -20.94 2.38
N VAL A 193 2.23 -20.39 3.57
CA VAL A 193 1.13 -19.47 3.87
C VAL A 193 1.68 -18.08 4.08
N HIS A 194 2.47 -17.90 5.14
CA HIS A 194 3.14 -16.66 5.49
C HIS A 194 4.21 -16.92 6.56
N MET A 195 5.40 -16.32 6.39
CA MET A 195 6.52 -16.43 7.34
C MET A 195 6.21 -15.97 8.79
N MET A 196 5.15 -15.18 9.02
CA MET A 196 4.79 -14.67 10.35
C MET A 196 4.35 -15.78 11.31
N CYS A 197 3.89 -16.92 10.78
CA CYS A 197 3.45 -18.05 11.60
C CYS A 197 4.56 -18.58 12.50
N MET A 198 5.80 -18.47 12.04
CA MET A 198 6.97 -18.90 12.80
C MET A 198 7.25 -18.03 14.03
N LEU A 199 6.65 -16.84 14.15
CA LEU A 199 6.72 -16.02 15.37
C LEU A 199 6.03 -16.67 16.57
N ALA A 200 5.26 -17.75 16.36
CA ALA A 200 4.72 -18.59 17.42
C ALA A 200 5.75 -19.56 18.04
N VAL A 201 6.88 -19.81 17.37
CA VAL A 201 7.91 -20.77 17.83
C VAL A 201 8.42 -20.46 19.24
N PRO A 202 8.72 -19.21 19.60
CA PRO A 202 9.17 -18.90 20.96
C PRO A 202 8.14 -19.24 22.03
N ALA A 203 6.86 -18.96 21.78
CA ALA A 203 5.80 -19.34 22.70
C ALA A 203 5.70 -20.86 22.88
N VAL A 204 5.81 -21.63 21.79
CA VAL A 204 5.85 -23.09 21.84
C VAL A 204 7.02 -23.59 22.69
N CYS A 205 8.23 -23.09 22.44
CA CYS A 205 9.43 -23.50 23.19
C CYS A 205 9.33 -23.15 24.68
N LEU A 206 8.77 -21.98 24.99
CA LEU A 206 8.63 -21.50 26.36
C LEU A 206 7.53 -22.21 27.14
N VAL A 207 6.43 -22.66 26.50
CA VAL A 207 5.46 -23.57 27.12
C VAL A 207 6.10 -24.93 27.41
N TYR A 208 6.87 -25.48 26.46
CA TYR A 208 7.63 -26.72 26.67
C TYR A 208 8.60 -26.60 27.86
N TYR A 209 9.31 -25.48 27.96
CA TYR A 209 10.18 -25.16 29.08
C TYR A 209 9.40 -25.09 30.40
N ALA A 210 8.33 -24.30 30.44
CA ALA A 210 7.52 -24.08 31.64
C ALA A 210 6.91 -25.37 32.20
N ARG A 211 6.72 -26.39 31.35
CA ARG A 211 6.23 -27.70 31.80
C ARG A 211 7.33 -28.61 32.35
N ASN A 212 8.51 -28.63 31.72
CA ASN A 212 9.58 -29.58 32.06
C ASN A 212 10.53 -29.08 33.15
N TYR A 213 10.66 -27.77 33.34
CA TYR A 213 11.67 -27.18 34.21
C TYR A 213 11.04 -26.27 35.26
N LYS A 214 11.61 -26.28 36.46
CA LYS A 214 11.29 -25.28 37.49
C LYS A 214 11.99 -23.96 37.16
N PHE A 215 11.27 -22.86 37.36
CA PHE A 215 11.79 -21.52 37.12
C PHE A 215 13.00 -21.23 38.03
N THR A 216 14.12 -20.91 37.40
CA THR A 216 15.28 -20.24 38.00
C THR A 216 15.84 -19.29 36.96
N TRP A 217 16.48 -18.18 37.35
CA TRP A 217 17.09 -17.25 36.39
C TRP A 217 18.08 -17.94 35.46
N LYS A 218 18.85 -18.92 35.97
CA LYS A 218 19.77 -19.73 35.17
C LYS A 218 19.04 -20.55 34.10
N ASN A 219 18.03 -21.34 34.49
CA ASN A 219 17.28 -22.16 33.53
C ASN A 219 16.51 -21.28 32.53
N PHE A 220 16.03 -20.12 32.97
CA PHE A 220 15.30 -19.17 32.14
C PHE A 220 16.19 -18.53 31.07
N ILE A 221 17.43 -18.14 31.42
CA ILE A 221 18.42 -17.66 30.44
C ILE A 221 18.72 -18.74 29.40
N TRP A 222 18.95 -19.98 29.84
CA TRP A 222 19.17 -21.10 28.92
C TRP A 222 17.95 -21.39 28.04
N ALA A 223 16.74 -21.32 28.58
CA ALA A 223 15.51 -21.52 27.81
C ALA A 223 15.39 -20.47 26.69
N ASN A 224 15.67 -19.20 26.98
CA ASN A 224 15.67 -18.13 25.98
C ASN A 224 16.79 -18.31 24.95
N ALA A 225 18.00 -18.67 25.38
CA ALA A 225 19.12 -18.93 24.47
C ALA A 225 18.83 -20.10 23.51
N ILE A 226 18.25 -21.20 24.02
CA ILE A 226 17.85 -22.35 23.20
C ILE A 226 16.71 -21.96 22.26
N THR A 227 15.72 -21.22 22.75
CA THR A 227 14.58 -20.74 21.95
C THR A 227 15.06 -19.85 20.80
N LEU A 228 15.95 -18.89 21.08
CA LEU A 228 16.58 -18.05 20.07
C LEU A 228 17.41 -18.88 19.10
N GLY A 229 18.14 -19.89 19.59
CA GLY A 229 18.88 -20.84 18.75
C GLY A 229 17.96 -21.60 17.79
N ILE A 230 16.83 -22.14 18.27
CA ILE A 230 15.82 -22.81 17.44
C ILE A 230 15.26 -21.84 16.40
N LEU A 231 14.92 -20.62 16.81
CA LEU A 231 14.40 -19.58 15.92
C LEU A 231 15.41 -19.27 14.79
N ILE A 232 16.68 -19.04 15.13
CA ILE A 232 17.76 -18.80 14.16
C ILE A 232 17.95 -20.01 13.24
N ILE A 233 17.97 -21.23 13.78
CA ILE A 233 18.13 -22.45 12.99
C ILE A 233 16.98 -22.58 11.99
N VAL A 234 15.74 -22.35 12.38
CA VAL A 234 14.58 -22.46 11.49
C VAL A 234 14.58 -21.34 10.45
N PHE A 235 14.68 -20.07 10.88
CA PHE A 235 14.53 -18.90 9.99
C PHE A 235 15.76 -18.59 9.14
N LYS A 236 16.96 -18.60 9.74
CA LYS A 236 18.19 -18.11 9.10
C LYS A 236 19.06 -19.22 8.54
N ILE A 237 18.87 -20.47 9.00
CA ILE A 237 19.70 -21.59 8.55
C ILE A 237 18.91 -22.51 7.64
N ILE A 238 17.90 -23.25 8.11
CA ILE A 238 17.31 -24.36 7.35
C ILE A 238 16.71 -23.90 6.02
N PHE A 239 15.74 -22.97 6.01
CA PHE A 239 15.09 -22.57 4.76
C PHE A 239 16.04 -21.82 3.80
N PRO A 240 16.83 -20.81 4.24
CA PRO A 240 17.77 -20.14 3.35
C PRO A 240 18.88 -21.06 2.84
N LEU A 241 19.36 -22.00 3.66
CA LEU A 241 20.36 -22.99 3.24
C LEU A 241 19.80 -23.91 2.17
N ILE A 242 18.56 -24.39 2.33
CA ILE A 242 17.89 -25.20 1.31
C ILE A 242 17.80 -24.39 0.00
N MET A 243 17.26 -23.18 0.04
CA MET A 243 17.10 -22.36 -1.17
C MET A 243 18.45 -22.03 -1.83
N THR A 244 19.47 -21.68 -1.05
CA THR A 244 20.83 -21.40 -1.54
C THR A 244 21.48 -22.64 -2.14
N MET A 245 21.30 -23.80 -1.49
CA MET A 245 21.82 -25.08 -1.98
C MET A 245 21.21 -25.42 -3.34
N PHE A 246 19.90 -25.22 -3.51
CA PHE A 246 19.22 -25.42 -4.79
C PHE A 246 19.82 -24.53 -5.89
N GLY A 247 19.90 -23.22 -5.66
CA GLY A 247 20.48 -22.29 -6.63
C GLY A 247 21.94 -22.59 -6.99
N ARG A 248 22.79 -22.93 -6.00
CA ARG A 248 24.21 -23.24 -6.24
C ARG A 248 24.42 -24.57 -6.95
N LEU A 249 23.67 -25.61 -6.59
CA LEU A 249 23.74 -26.90 -7.29
C LEU A 249 23.24 -26.76 -8.71
N GLU A 250 22.21 -25.95 -8.95
CA GLU A 250 21.71 -25.64 -10.29
C GLU A 250 22.82 -25.06 -11.18
N ILE A 251 23.51 -24.01 -10.72
CA ILE A 251 24.65 -23.43 -11.45
C ILE A 251 25.77 -24.45 -11.65
N PHE A 252 26.14 -25.22 -10.61
CA PHE A 252 27.23 -26.19 -10.70
C PHE A 252 26.95 -27.31 -11.72
N PHE A 253 25.76 -27.89 -11.71
CA PHE A 253 25.41 -28.99 -12.62
C PHE A 253 25.23 -28.48 -14.06
N VAL A 254 24.60 -27.31 -14.25
CA VAL A 254 24.34 -26.77 -15.59
C VAL A 254 25.59 -26.12 -16.17
N ASN A 255 26.14 -25.08 -15.54
CA ASN A 255 27.28 -24.34 -16.07
C ASN A 255 28.61 -25.11 -15.89
N GLY A 256 28.74 -25.87 -14.79
CA GLY A 256 29.98 -26.58 -14.47
C GLY A 256 30.11 -27.95 -15.14
N LEU A 257 29.02 -28.73 -15.19
CA LEU A 257 29.02 -30.08 -15.78
C LEU A 257 28.35 -30.18 -17.16
N GLY A 258 27.75 -29.09 -17.66
CA GLY A 258 27.10 -29.05 -18.98
C GLY A 258 25.80 -29.85 -19.06
N LEU A 259 25.11 -30.06 -17.93
CA LEU A 259 23.85 -30.79 -17.89
C LEU A 259 22.66 -29.89 -18.23
N PRO A 260 21.51 -30.45 -18.65
CA PRO A 260 20.30 -29.67 -18.93
C PRO A 260 19.79 -28.90 -17.70
N PHE A 261 19.04 -27.82 -17.95
CA PHE A 261 18.35 -27.07 -16.91
C PHE A 261 17.55 -27.97 -15.95
N HIS A 262 17.48 -27.56 -14.69
CA HIS A 262 16.89 -28.24 -13.54
C HIS A 262 17.62 -29.50 -13.07
N SER A 263 18.75 -29.88 -13.68
CA SER A 263 19.54 -31.04 -13.24
C SER A 263 20.08 -30.87 -11.81
N GLY A 264 20.49 -29.65 -11.44
CA GLY A 264 20.96 -29.36 -10.08
C GLY A 264 19.82 -29.36 -9.06
N THR A 265 18.63 -28.89 -9.45
CA THR A 265 17.39 -29.03 -8.67
C THR A 265 17.10 -30.51 -8.34
N VAL A 266 17.16 -31.41 -9.33
CA VAL A 266 16.96 -32.86 -9.11
C VAL A 266 18.03 -33.43 -8.19
N ALA A 267 19.29 -33.07 -8.41
CA ALA A 267 20.40 -33.48 -7.55
C ALA A 267 20.22 -33.00 -6.09
N ALA A 268 19.74 -31.77 -5.90
CA ALA A 268 19.43 -31.20 -4.60
C ALA A 268 18.33 -32.00 -3.87
N PHE A 269 17.28 -32.41 -4.57
CA PHE A 269 16.24 -33.29 -4.01
C PHE A 269 16.78 -34.66 -3.57
N VAL A 270 17.56 -35.31 -4.44
CA VAL A 270 18.19 -36.59 -4.10
C VAL A 270 19.11 -36.43 -2.89
N LEU A 271 19.91 -35.37 -2.86
CA LEU A 271 20.79 -35.07 -1.72
C LEU A 271 20.00 -34.87 -0.42
N MET A 272 18.89 -34.13 -0.45
CA MET A 272 18.02 -33.97 0.72
C MET A 272 17.40 -35.29 1.19
N ALA A 273 16.95 -36.14 0.26
CA ALA A 273 16.42 -37.47 0.59
C ALA A 273 17.49 -38.36 1.24
N VAL A 274 18.72 -38.33 0.71
CA VAL A 274 19.87 -39.06 1.25
C VAL A 274 20.25 -38.54 2.64
N ILE A 275 20.33 -37.21 2.82
CA ILE A 275 20.59 -36.58 4.13
C ILE A 275 19.51 -36.98 5.14
N SER A 276 18.24 -36.93 4.75
CA SER A 276 17.10 -37.32 5.60
C SER A 276 17.18 -38.79 6.01
N TYR A 277 17.51 -39.68 5.07
CA TYR A 277 17.70 -41.10 5.34
C TYR A 277 18.85 -41.33 6.35
N PHE A 278 20.00 -40.69 6.16
CA PHE A 278 21.13 -40.83 7.06
C PHE A 278 20.89 -40.19 8.44
N LEU A 279 20.19 -39.05 8.50
CA LEU A 279 19.77 -38.43 9.77
C LEU A 279 18.87 -39.38 10.57
N ILE A 280 17.85 -39.96 9.94
CA ILE A 280 16.95 -40.93 10.58
C ILE A 280 17.71 -42.20 10.99
N LYS A 281 18.56 -42.74 10.11
CA LYS A 281 19.37 -43.94 10.39
C LYS A 281 20.31 -43.72 11.57
N TYR A 282 21.00 -42.59 11.62
CA TYR A 282 21.89 -42.21 12.72
C TYR A 282 21.10 -42.06 14.02
N ALA A 283 19.97 -41.34 13.99
CA ALA A 283 19.13 -41.15 15.16
C ALA A 283 18.61 -42.48 15.75
N ARG A 284 18.19 -43.43 14.89
CA ARG A 284 17.81 -44.79 15.30
C ARG A 284 19.00 -45.55 15.90
N LYS A 285 20.19 -45.45 15.31
CA LYS A 285 21.41 -46.12 15.80
C LYS A 285 21.84 -45.61 17.17
N ALA A 286 21.66 -44.31 17.44
CA ALA A 286 22.08 -43.69 18.69
C ALA A 286 21.21 -44.08 19.91
N LYS A 287 20.02 -44.65 19.69
CA LYS A 287 19.08 -45.10 20.75
C LYS A 287 18.72 -44.03 21.79
N LYS A 288 18.85 -42.74 21.44
CA LYS A 288 18.44 -41.61 22.28
C LYS A 288 17.19 -40.95 21.69
N ASN A 289 16.10 -40.93 22.44
CA ASN A 289 14.81 -40.37 21.99
C ASN A 289 14.95 -38.93 21.47
N VAL A 290 15.75 -38.10 22.12
CA VAL A 290 15.97 -36.70 21.72
C VAL A 290 16.52 -36.58 20.29
N TYR A 291 17.47 -37.44 19.88
CA TYR A 291 18.02 -37.39 18.53
C TYR A 291 17.00 -37.84 17.49
N GLN A 292 16.15 -38.81 17.83
CA GLN A 292 15.06 -39.24 16.96
C GLN A 292 14.01 -38.14 16.79
N THR A 293 13.63 -37.46 17.87
CA THR A 293 12.70 -36.32 17.81
C THR A 293 13.28 -35.19 16.96
N ILE A 294 14.54 -34.80 17.17
CA ILE A 294 15.18 -33.75 16.37
C ILE A 294 15.22 -34.13 14.88
N ALA A 295 15.68 -35.34 14.56
CA ALA A 295 15.78 -35.80 13.18
C ALA A 295 14.40 -35.83 12.49
N LEU A 296 13.37 -36.36 13.17
CA LEU A 296 12.01 -36.42 12.62
C LEU A 296 11.42 -35.02 12.49
N SER A 297 11.59 -34.13 13.47
CA SER A 297 11.14 -32.74 13.38
C SER A 297 11.74 -32.03 12.16
N VAL A 298 13.05 -32.15 11.92
CA VAL A 298 13.69 -31.54 10.75
C VAL A 298 13.15 -32.15 9.45
N VAL A 299 13.06 -33.48 9.35
CA VAL A 299 12.56 -34.15 8.15
C VAL A 299 11.12 -33.75 7.85
N TYR A 300 10.23 -33.80 8.83
CA TYR A 300 8.83 -33.41 8.65
C TYR A 300 8.68 -31.93 8.35
N MET A 301 9.51 -31.05 8.91
CA MET A 301 9.52 -29.63 8.53
C MET A 301 9.90 -29.43 7.06
N VAL A 302 10.91 -30.16 6.56
CA VAL A 302 11.28 -30.12 5.13
C VAL A 302 10.17 -30.69 4.25
N ILE A 303 9.50 -31.77 4.68
CA ILE A 303 8.32 -32.30 3.99
C ILE A 303 7.21 -31.24 3.93
N GLY A 304 6.92 -30.55 5.03
CA GLY A 304 5.94 -29.46 5.04
C GLY A 304 6.33 -28.32 4.09
N PHE A 305 7.61 -27.95 4.08
CA PHE A 305 8.13 -26.90 3.20
C PHE A 305 8.07 -27.25 1.70
N SER A 306 8.00 -28.54 1.35
CA SER A 306 7.95 -28.97 -0.05
C SER A 306 6.74 -28.46 -0.83
N CYS A 307 5.68 -27.97 -0.18
CA CYS A 307 4.56 -27.33 -0.86
C CYS A 307 4.98 -26.14 -1.74
N TRP A 308 6.09 -25.46 -1.39
CA TRP A 308 6.66 -24.36 -2.17
C TRP A 308 7.11 -24.75 -3.58
N MET A 309 7.32 -26.04 -3.86
CA MET A 309 7.63 -26.50 -5.21
C MET A 309 6.56 -26.17 -6.25
N VAL A 310 5.31 -25.89 -5.83
CA VAL A 310 4.26 -25.49 -6.76
C VAL A 310 4.63 -24.21 -7.50
N ILE A 311 5.31 -23.26 -6.85
CA ILE A 311 5.65 -21.95 -7.42
C ILE A 311 6.52 -22.09 -8.67
N PRO A 312 7.72 -22.71 -8.63
CA PRO A 312 8.55 -22.84 -9.82
C PRO A 312 7.93 -23.76 -10.87
N VAL A 313 7.19 -24.79 -10.45
CA VAL A 313 6.47 -25.69 -11.38
C VAL A 313 5.43 -24.91 -12.17
N ARG A 314 4.69 -24.00 -11.52
CA ARG A 314 3.70 -23.16 -12.18
C ARG A 314 4.36 -22.05 -12.99
N ALA A 315 5.40 -21.40 -12.51
CA ALA A 315 6.16 -20.40 -13.27
C ALA A 315 6.65 -20.96 -14.62
N ASN A 316 7.20 -22.18 -14.65
CA ASN A 316 7.60 -22.86 -15.89
C ASN A 316 6.45 -23.07 -16.89
N ALA A 317 5.21 -23.23 -16.40
CA ALA A 317 4.03 -23.35 -17.24
C ALA A 317 3.56 -21.99 -17.82
N ASN A 318 4.22 -20.89 -17.46
CA ASN A 318 3.98 -19.56 -17.99
C ASN A 318 2.53 -19.07 -17.82
N PRO A 319 1.95 -19.09 -16.60
CA PRO A 319 0.58 -18.65 -16.35
C PRO A 319 0.38 -17.18 -16.76
N PRO A 320 -0.87 -16.75 -16.99
CA PRO A 320 -1.20 -15.35 -17.28
C PRO A 320 -0.63 -14.37 -16.26
N MET A 321 -0.77 -14.68 -14.97
CA MET A 321 -0.14 -13.97 -13.86
C MET A 321 1.07 -14.76 -13.35
N ASN A 322 2.27 -14.26 -13.63
CA ASN A 322 3.53 -14.92 -13.25
C ASN A 322 4.50 -13.92 -12.61
N LEU A 323 4.13 -13.33 -11.46
CA LEU A 323 4.94 -12.27 -10.86
C LEU A 323 6.35 -12.78 -10.54
N ASN A 324 7.35 -11.99 -10.93
CA ASN A 324 8.79 -12.27 -10.82
C ASN A 324 9.33 -13.45 -11.64
N ASP A 325 8.46 -14.24 -12.28
CA ASP A 325 8.80 -15.44 -13.04
C ASP A 325 9.87 -16.35 -12.38
N PRO A 326 9.60 -16.92 -11.19
CA PRO A 326 10.58 -17.73 -10.48
C PRO A 326 10.63 -19.17 -11.02
N ASP A 327 10.85 -19.34 -12.32
CA ASP A 327 10.87 -20.62 -13.04
C ASP A 327 12.16 -21.44 -12.83
N THR A 328 13.19 -20.85 -12.22
CA THR A 328 14.49 -21.49 -11.97
C THR A 328 14.81 -21.56 -10.47
N ALA A 329 15.77 -22.40 -10.09
CA ALA A 329 16.21 -22.49 -8.70
C ALA A 329 16.83 -21.17 -8.18
N ILE A 330 17.47 -20.40 -9.07
CA ILE A 330 18.02 -19.08 -8.74
C ILE A 330 16.88 -18.05 -8.59
N GLY A 331 15.96 -18.00 -9.56
CA GLY A 331 14.77 -17.13 -9.47
C GLY A 331 13.92 -17.43 -8.23
N MET A 332 13.79 -18.70 -7.83
CA MET A 332 13.12 -19.10 -6.59
C MET A 332 13.83 -18.61 -5.33
N LEU A 333 15.17 -18.61 -5.30
CA LEU A 333 15.93 -18.06 -4.19
C LEU A 333 15.67 -16.55 -4.06
N ASP A 334 15.67 -15.84 -5.18
CA ASP A 334 15.43 -14.40 -5.24
C ASP A 334 14.01 -14.04 -4.83
N TYR A 335 13.05 -14.84 -5.29
CA TYR A 335 11.64 -14.74 -4.91
C TYR A 335 11.44 -14.99 -3.42
N TYR A 336 12.08 -16.02 -2.85
CA TYR A 336 12.03 -16.32 -1.41
C TYR A 336 12.63 -15.19 -0.57
N ASN A 337 13.78 -14.64 -0.98
CA ASN A 337 14.44 -13.54 -0.28
C ASN A 337 13.74 -12.19 -0.49
N ARG A 338 12.91 -12.08 -1.53
CA ARG A 338 12.23 -10.87 -1.98
C ARG A 338 13.23 -9.78 -2.42
N GLU A 339 14.25 -10.20 -3.17
CA GLU A 339 15.36 -9.33 -3.62
C GLU A 339 14.88 -8.07 -4.35
N GLN A 340 13.72 -8.14 -5.02
CA GLN A 340 13.11 -7.01 -5.72
C GLN A 340 12.77 -5.80 -4.83
N TYR A 341 12.53 -5.99 -3.54
CA TYR A 341 12.17 -4.89 -2.64
C TYR A 341 13.39 -4.22 -2.00
N GLY A 342 14.59 -4.76 -2.21
CA GLY A 342 15.81 -4.33 -1.55
C GLY A 342 15.83 -4.66 -0.05
N ASP A 343 16.83 -4.13 0.65
CA ASP A 343 17.01 -4.29 2.10
C ASP A 343 16.89 -2.95 2.82
N TRP A 344 16.60 -2.99 4.12
CA TRP A 344 16.53 -1.81 4.97
C TRP A 344 17.31 -1.99 6.26
N PRO A 345 18.00 -0.93 6.74
CA PRO A 345 18.87 -1.06 7.89
C PRO A 345 18.06 -1.24 9.17
N THR A 346 18.16 -2.41 9.80
CA THR A 346 17.45 -2.71 11.07
C THR A 346 18.27 -2.35 12.30
N ILE A 347 19.54 -2.76 12.37
CA ILE A 347 20.42 -2.56 13.54
C ILE A 347 21.45 -1.45 13.28
N TYR A 348 22.03 -1.38 12.10
CA TYR A 348 23.07 -0.41 11.76
C TYR A 348 23.00 -0.08 10.28
N GLY A 349 23.06 1.20 9.94
CA GLY A 349 23.01 1.66 8.55
C GLY A 349 22.67 3.14 8.41
N GLN A 350 22.29 3.53 7.20
CA GLN A 350 22.07 4.93 6.82
C GLN A 350 20.81 5.54 7.42
N ASN A 351 20.86 6.85 7.64
CA ASN A 351 19.67 7.68 7.89
C ASN A 351 19.23 8.34 6.58
N TYR A 352 17.99 8.82 6.54
CA TYR A 352 17.41 9.49 5.36
C TYR A 352 18.21 10.73 4.92
N THR A 353 18.91 11.39 5.85
CA THR A 353 19.79 12.53 5.61
C THR A 353 20.95 12.22 4.68
N ALA A 354 21.33 10.94 4.53
CA ALA A 354 22.32 10.50 3.53
C ALA A 354 21.90 10.85 2.10
N PHE A 355 20.60 10.98 1.84
CA PHE A 355 20.06 11.32 0.53
C PHE A 355 19.86 12.83 0.35
N LEU A 356 19.94 13.61 1.44
CA LEU A 356 19.90 15.08 1.42
C LEU A 356 21.31 15.69 1.33
N ASP A 357 22.31 14.99 1.89
CA ASP A 357 23.72 15.39 1.86
C ASP A 357 24.40 14.98 0.55
N ALA A 358 25.17 15.88 -0.07
CA ALA A 358 25.93 15.61 -1.29
C ALA A 358 27.04 14.56 -1.08
N ASN A 359 27.60 14.52 0.13
CA ASN A 359 28.66 13.59 0.57
C ASN A 359 28.09 12.45 1.42
N GLY A 360 26.76 12.23 1.39
CA GLY A 360 26.11 11.20 2.17
C GLY A 360 26.42 9.77 1.72
N MET A 361 26.85 9.60 0.47
CA MET A 361 27.35 8.35 -0.10
C MET A 361 28.82 8.51 -0.49
N GLU A 362 29.65 7.51 -0.17
CA GLU A 362 31.07 7.50 -0.57
C GLU A 362 31.18 7.39 -2.09
N LYS A 363 32.17 8.09 -2.67
CA LYS A 363 32.51 8.02 -4.08
C LYS A 363 33.91 7.42 -4.26
N ASN A 364 34.13 6.77 -5.40
CA ASN A 364 35.44 6.32 -5.86
C ASN A 364 36.24 7.51 -6.43
N GLU A 365 37.53 7.28 -6.76
CA GLU A 365 38.41 8.32 -7.34
C GLU A 365 37.91 8.86 -8.68
N ASP A 366 37.16 8.06 -9.43
CA ASP A 366 36.52 8.42 -10.70
C ASP A 366 35.20 9.22 -10.53
N GLY A 367 34.78 9.49 -9.28
CA GLY A 367 33.54 10.19 -8.95
C GLY A 367 32.28 9.32 -8.92
N SER A 368 32.35 8.04 -9.30
CA SER A 368 31.24 7.09 -9.20
C SER A 368 30.92 6.75 -7.74
N PHE A 369 29.68 6.37 -7.43
CA PHE A 369 29.34 5.94 -6.06
C PHE A 369 29.98 4.59 -5.75
N LYS A 370 30.58 4.50 -4.56
CA LYS A 370 31.19 3.28 -4.05
C LYS A 370 30.11 2.29 -3.64
N THR A 371 30.29 1.03 -4.04
CA THR A 371 29.31 -0.03 -3.82
C THR A 371 29.98 -1.28 -3.22
N VAL A 372 29.19 -2.09 -2.53
CA VAL A 372 29.60 -3.42 -2.03
C VAL A 372 28.71 -4.46 -2.68
N LYS A 373 29.32 -5.39 -3.41
CA LYS A 373 28.62 -6.51 -4.04
C LYS A 373 27.94 -7.39 -2.98
N THR A 374 26.64 -7.60 -3.12
CA THR A 374 25.80 -8.41 -2.22
C THR A 374 25.37 -9.73 -2.85
N GLY A 375 25.39 -9.83 -4.17
CA GLY A 375 24.95 -11.03 -4.89
C GLY A 375 25.25 -10.93 -6.38
N GLU A 376 24.85 -11.95 -7.12
CA GLU A 376 24.96 -12.03 -8.58
C GLU A 376 23.58 -12.30 -9.15
N THR A 377 23.27 -11.70 -10.30
CA THR A 377 22.04 -11.98 -11.04
C THR A 377 22.34 -12.93 -12.19
N TYR A 378 21.47 -13.91 -12.37
CA TYR A 378 21.56 -14.91 -13.43
C TYR A 378 20.26 -14.96 -14.20
N GLU A 379 20.37 -15.12 -15.51
CA GLU A 379 19.25 -15.42 -16.39
C GLU A 379 19.47 -16.77 -17.08
N LYS A 380 18.38 -17.42 -17.48
CA LYS A 380 18.43 -18.65 -18.27
C LYS A 380 18.74 -18.31 -19.72
N ASP A 381 19.84 -18.82 -20.27
CA ASP A 381 20.19 -18.66 -21.69
C ASP A 381 19.88 -19.95 -22.45
N GLU A 382 18.72 -19.97 -23.10
CA GLU A 382 18.28 -21.15 -23.86
C GLU A 382 19.15 -21.44 -25.09
N LYS A 383 19.91 -20.46 -25.62
CA LYS A 383 20.78 -20.67 -26.78
C LYS A 383 22.04 -21.43 -26.40
N THR A 384 22.62 -21.09 -25.26
CA THR A 384 23.83 -21.76 -24.76
C THR A 384 23.51 -22.98 -23.89
N GLY A 385 22.28 -23.09 -23.39
CA GLY A 385 21.89 -24.12 -22.43
C GLY A 385 22.50 -23.90 -21.04
N THR A 386 22.89 -22.66 -20.72
CA THR A 386 23.56 -22.30 -19.45
C THR A 386 22.88 -21.12 -18.76
N TYR A 387 23.21 -20.90 -17.49
CA TYR A 387 22.83 -19.67 -16.78
C TYR A 387 23.85 -18.58 -17.05
N ARG A 388 23.43 -17.53 -17.74
CA ARG A 388 24.26 -16.37 -18.04
C ARG A 388 24.20 -15.41 -16.87
N LYS A 389 25.36 -14.96 -16.38
CA LYS A 389 25.43 -13.88 -15.39
C LYS A 389 25.09 -12.55 -16.07
N THR A 390 24.10 -11.84 -15.55
CA THR A 390 23.61 -10.56 -16.12
C THR A 390 24.12 -9.34 -15.38
N GLY A 391 24.56 -9.51 -14.13
CA GLY A 391 24.99 -8.40 -13.30
C GLY A 391 25.36 -8.81 -11.89
N ASP A 392 25.69 -7.80 -11.10
CA ASP A 392 25.98 -7.92 -9.67
C ASP A 392 24.99 -7.08 -8.88
N ARG A 393 24.41 -7.68 -7.83
CA ARG A 393 23.66 -6.91 -6.84
C ARG A 393 24.64 -6.19 -5.94
N PHE A 394 24.31 -4.97 -5.55
CA PHE A 394 25.15 -4.19 -4.67
C PHE A 394 24.35 -3.27 -3.74
N ASN A 395 24.99 -2.92 -2.62
CA ASN A 395 24.53 -1.85 -1.75
C ASN A 395 25.50 -0.67 -1.85
N TYR A 396 24.97 0.56 -1.80
CA TYR A 396 25.80 1.76 -1.70
C TYR A 396 26.55 1.81 -0.38
N VAL A 397 27.79 2.30 -0.41
CA VAL A 397 28.56 2.61 0.78
C VAL A 397 28.22 4.02 1.23
N PHE A 398 27.56 4.12 2.38
CA PHE A 398 27.19 5.39 2.98
C PHE A 398 28.33 5.96 3.83
N SER A 399 28.45 7.29 3.84
CA SER A 399 29.45 7.98 4.66
C SER A 399 29.27 7.68 6.15
N LYS A 400 30.39 7.53 6.87
CA LYS A 400 30.40 7.31 8.33
C LYS A 400 29.64 8.40 9.10
N SER A 401 29.57 9.62 8.57
CA SER A 401 28.79 10.70 9.18
C SER A 401 27.28 10.44 9.12
N GLN A 402 26.78 9.69 8.14
CA GLN A 402 25.36 9.45 7.88
C GLN A 402 24.82 8.09 8.37
N VAL A 403 25.69 7.17 8.77
CA VAL A 403 25.29 5.88 9.37
C VAL A 403 25.18 5.95 10.88
N SER A 404 24.21 5.25 11.48
CA SER A 404 24.00 5.19 12.93
C SER A 404 23.52 3.81 13.40
N LEU A 405 23.53 3.61 14.72
CA LEU A 405 22.89 2.50 15.38
C LEU A 405 21.37 2.72 15.42
N LEU A 406 20.60 1.67 15.10
CA LEU A 406 19.14 1.66 15.03
C LEU A 406 18.57 2.84 14.22
N PRO A 407 18.96 3.02 12.95
CA PRO A 407 18.38 4.06 12.11
C PRO A 407 16.91 3.71 11.81
N ARG A 408 15.97 4.48 12.32
CA ARG A 408 14.52 4.32 12.13
C ARG A 408 13.97 5.25 11.07
N MET A 409 14.62 6.38 10.85
CA MET A 409 14.35 7.29 9.73
C MET A 409 15.42 7.09 8.66
N PHE A 410 15.22 6.12 7.76
CA PHE A 410 16.25 5.69 6.79
C PHE A 410 15.83 5.80 5.31
N ASN A 411 14.56 6.05 5.03
CA ASN A 411 14.02 5.90 3.69
C ASN A 411 14.40 7.06 2.75
N GLN A 412 14.70 6.74 1.49
CA GLN A 412 15.14 7.69 0.45
C GLN A 412 14.01 8.35 -0.33
N ASP A 413 12.78 7.88 -0.17
CA ASP A 413 11.62 8.42 -0.86
C ASP A 413 11.37 9.88 -0.45
N LYS A 414 11.13 10.75 -1.44
CA LYS A 414 11.03 12.20 -1.22
C LYS A 414 9.85 12.56 -0.30
N ASP A 415 8.72 11.88 -0.45
CA ASP A 415 7.53 12.12 0.35
C ASP A 415 7.74 11.61 1.78
N VAL A 416 8.38 10.45 1.93
CA VAL A 416 8.74 9.91 3.25
C VAL A 416 9.74 10.82 3.97
N MET A 417 10.76 11.33 3.28
CA MET A 417 11.70 12.31 3.86
C MET A 417 11.00 13.60 4.29
N ALA A 418 10.09 14.11 3.47
CA ALA A 418 9.28 15.27 3.82
C ALA A 418 8.40 15.01 5.06
N ASN A 419 7.84 13.81 5.18
CA ASN A 419 7.07 13.40 6.36
C ASN A 419 7.93 13.36 7.63
N TYR A 420 9.16 12.83 7.57
CA TYR A 420 10.07 12.86 8.72
C TYR A 420 10.35 14.28 9.19
N ILE A 421 10.68 15.18 8.25
CA ILE A 421 10.94 16.60 8.54
C ILE A 421 9.70 17.28 9.13
N ALA A 422 8.51 17.02 8.56
CA ALA A 422 7.27 17.60 9.04
C ALA A 422 6.90 17.15 10.46
N MET A 423 7.21 15.90 10.82
CA MET A 423 6.86 15.32 12.12
C MET A 423 7.87 15.64 13.22
N TYR A 424 9.17 15.56 12.93
CA TYR A 424 10.24 15.61 13.94
C TYR A 424 11.21 16.79 13.76
N GLY A 425 10.97 17.65 12.77
CA GLY A 425 11.81 18.81 12.45
C GLY A 425 12.88 18.49 11.40
N ALA A 426 13.33 19.54 10.73
CA ALA A 426 14.37 19.45 9.71
C ALA A 426 15.74 19.13 10.36
N PRO A 427 16.62 18.38 9.65
CA PRO A 427 17.97 18.12 10.13
C PRO A 427 18.81 19.40 10.08
N ASP A 428 19.61 19.64 11.11
CA ASP A 428 20.55 20.76 11.10
C ASP A 428 21.61 20.59 9.99
N PHE A 429 22.20 21.68 9.54
CA PHE A 429 23.20 21.68 8.47
C PHE A 429 24.19 22.84 8.62
N THR A 430 25.40 22.63 8.11
CA THR A 430 26.46 23.64 8.09
C THR A 430 26.86 23.97 6.66
N PHE A 431 27.40 25.17 6.48
CA PHE A 431 28.00 25.55 5.20
C PHE A 431 29.22 24.67 4.91
N ASN A 432 29.38 24.26 3.66
CA ASN A 432 30.50 23.42 3.25
C ASN A 432 31.72 24.26 2.85
N TYR A 433 32.56 24.61 3.83
CA TYR A 433 33.81 25.34 3.60
C TYR A 433 34.89 24.51 2.89
N ASP A 434 34.74 23.18 2.85
CA ASP A 434 35.71 22.28 2.21
C ASP A 434 35.53 22.24 0.67
N ASN A 435 34.47 22.85 0.14
CA ASN A 435 34.21 22.95 -1.29
C ASN A 435 34.68 24.31 -1.84
N GLU A 436 35.79 24.30 -2.58
CA GLU A 436 36.44 25.50 -3.13
C GLU A 436 35.49 26.32 -4.04
N ASP A 437 34.57 25.67 -4.76
CA ASP A 437 33.63 26.33 -5.68
C ASP A 437 32.57 27.19 -4.96
N VAL A 438 32.31 26.90 -3.68
CA VAL A 438 31.30 27.62 -2.88
C VAL A 438 31.92 28.45 -1.75
N ALA A 439 33.09 28.06 -1.22
CA ALA A 439 33.71 28.64 -0.03
C ALA A 439 33.83 30.18 -0.08
N ASP A 440 34.23 30.71 -1.24
CA ASP A 440 34.44 32.13 -1.47
C ASP A 440 33.36 32.78 -2.36
N ASN A 441 32.31 32.04 -2.74
CA ASN A 441 31.25 32.54 -3.60
C ASN A 441 30.19 33.33 -2.78
N PRO A 442 30.00 34.65 -3.03
CA PRO A 442 29.03 35.45 -2.29
C PRO A 442 27.58 34.99 -2.48
N GLN A 443 27.22 34.50 -3.68
CA GLN A 443 25.88 33.99 -3.96
C GLN A 443 25.60 32.69 -3.21
N ALA A 444 26.60 31.82 -3.08
CA ALA A 444 26.51 30.59 -2.31
C ALA A 444 26.23 30.88 -0.82
N LYS A 445 26.92 31.88 -0.25
CA LYS A 445 26.67 32.36 1.13
C LYS A 445 25.26 32.93 1.29
N GLN A 446 24.78 33.74 0.33
CA GLN A 446 23.42 34.25 0.35
C GLN A 446 22.36 33.12 0.32
N ILE A 447 22.52 32.12 -0.55
CA ILE A 447 21.62 30.96 -0.61
C ILE A 447 21.65 30.18 0.71
N PHE A 448 22.83 30.01 1.31
CA PHE A 448 22.96 29.39 2.62
C PHE A 448 22.25 30.18 3.72
N ASP A 449 22.39 31.52 3.75
CA ASP A 449 21.72 32.38 4.72
C ASP A 449 20.19 32.33 4.55
N GLU A 450 19.70 32.27 3.30
CA GLU A 450 18.28 32.05 3.00
C GLU A 450 17.78 30.70 3.53
N LEU A 451 18.55 29.62 3.31
CA LEU A 451 18.24 28.30 3.87
C LEU A 451 18.27 28.33 5.40
N ARG A 452 19.25 29.01 6.01
CA ARG A 452 19.36 29.13 7.46
C ARG A 452 18.17 29.89 8.02
N SER A 453 17.74 30.98 7.38
CA SER A 453 16.52 31.70 7.75
C SER A 453 15.30 30.76 7.74
N LYS A 454 15.13 29.97 6.68
CA LYS A 454 14.04 28.97 6.59
C LYS A 454 14.13 27.87 7.66
N TYR A 455 15.33 27.53 8.11
CA TYR A 455 15.52 26.55 9.17
C TYR A 455 15.13 27.12 10.54
N GLU A 456 15.59 28.34 10.84
CA GLU A 456 15.28 29.02 12.11
C GLU A 456 13.78 29.36 12.21
N ASP A 457 13.12 29.69 11.09
CA ASP A 457 11.67 29.95 11.04
C ASP A 457 10.80 28.68 10.91
N LYS A 458 11.42 27.51 10.74
CA LYS A 458 10.80 26.18 10.59
C LYS A 458 9.95 26.01 9.32
N SER A 459 10.21 26.78 8.27
CA SER A 459 9.56 26.66 6.95
C SER A 459 10.34 25.80 5.96
N ILE A 460 11.59 25.44 6.27
CA ILE A 460 12.45 24.63 5.40
C ILE A 460 11.83 23.27 5.07
N THR A 461 11.96 22.85 3.81
CA THR A 461 11.40 21.60 3.29
C THR A 461 12.50 20.65 2.79
N ALA A 462 12.18 19.36 2.64
CA ALA A 462 13.10 18.40 2.00
C ALA A 462 13.53 18.84 0.59
N ALA A 463 12.63 19.51 -0.15
CA ALA A 463 12.92 20.02 -1.49
C ALA A 463 13.98 21.13 -1.48
N ASP A 464 14.04 21.96 -0.43
CA ASP A 464 15.07 22.98 -0.29
C ASP A 464 16.48 22.36 -0.17
N TYR A 465 16.63 21.28 0.62
CA TYR A 465 17.90 20.54 0.71
C TYR A 465 18.28 19.91 -0.64
N LEU A 466 17.33 19.23 -1.29
CA LEU A 466 17.56 18.57 -2.58
C LEU A 466 17.93 19.56 -3.70
N LYS A 467 17.44 20.80 -3.63
CA LYS A 467 17.78 21.86 -4.59
C LYS A 467 19.25 22.27 -4.52
N VAL A 468 19.83 22.32 -3.32
CA VAL A 468 21.23 22.74 -3.12
C VAL A 468 22.24 21.60 -3.11
N LYS A 469 21.77 20.36 -2.92
CA LYS A 469 22.60 19.14 -2.91
C LYS A 469 23.54 19.03 -4.13
N PRO A 470 23.13 19.29 -5.39
CA PRO A 470 24.02 19.17 -6.55
C PRO A 470 25.24 20.10 -6.50
N TYR A 471 25.13 21.23 -5.80
CA TYR A 471 26.20 22.22 -5.66
C TYR A 471 27.12 21.93 -4.46
N ASN A 472 26.87 20.83 -3.72
CA ASN A 472 27.63 20.46 -2.53
C ASN A 472 27.82 21.65 -1.55
N LEU A 473 26.75 22.44 -1.38
CA LEU A 473 26.74 23.70 -0.64
C LEU A 473 26.73 23.51 0.88
N ILE A 474 26.08 22.45 1.35
CA ILE A 474 25.81 22.20 2.78
C ILE A 474 26.18 20.78 3.18
N ASN A 475 26.61 20.63 4.43
CA ASN A 475 26.79 19.34 5.10
C ASN A 475 25.60 19.11 6.04
N VAL A 476 24.83 18.04 5.83
CA VAL A 476 23.59 17.79 6.57
C VAL A 476 23.86 16.86 7.75
N GLN A 477 23.46 17.24 8.96
CA GLN A 477 23.65 16.39 10.13
C GLN A 477 22.63 15.24 10.15
N LYS A 478 23.11 14.04 10.51
CA LYS A 478 22.22 12.90 10.70
C LYS A 478 21.35 13.05 11.96
N PRO A 479 20.18 12.38 12.00
CA PRO A 479 19.41 12.28 13.22
C PRO A 479 20.19 11.54 14.32
N SER A 480 20.07 12.02 15.55
CA SER A 480 20.60 11.35 16.73
C SER A 480 19.87 10.03 17.02
N LEU A 481 20.46 9.19 17.88
CA LEU A 481 19.77 8.00 18.39
C LEU A 481 18.49 8.39 19.14
N ALA A 482 18.49 9.52 19.87
CA ALA A 482 17.32 10.01 20.58
C ALA A 482 16.15 10.31 19.63
N GLN A 483 16.41 11.01 18.51
CA GLN A 483 15.38 11.29 17.50
C GLN A 483 14.87 10.01 16.82
N ASN A 484 15.75 9.06 16.51
CA ASN A 484 15.35 7.76 15.97
C ASN A 484 14.48 6.97 16.96
N MET A 485 14.81 6.99 18.25
CA MET A 485 14.02 6.36 19.29
C MET A 485 12.72 7.10 19.56
N GLU A 486 12.70 8.43 19.45
CA GLU A 486 11.48 9.22 19.52
C GLU A 486 10.51 8.82 18.41
N TYR A 487 10.98 8.70 17.16
CA TYR A 487 10.18 8.20 16.05
C TYR A 487 9.67 6.77 16.29
N PHE A 488 10.54 5.86 16.75
CA PHE A 488 10.16 4.49 17.06
C PHE A 488 9.07 4.41 18.14
N ILE A 489 9.19 5.20 19.21
CA ILE A 489 8.25 5.15 20.34
C ILE A 489 6.96 5.88 20.00
N THR A 490 7.03 7.11 19.47
CA THR A 490 5.86 7.97 19.30
C THR A 490 5.05 7.61 18.07
N PHE A 491 5.69 7.35 16.93
CA PHE A 491 4.99 6.99 15.69
C PHE A 491 4.88 5.48 15.51
N GLN A 492 6.01 4.77 15.36
CA GLN A 492 5.99 3.37 14.94
C GLN A 492 5.30 2.45 15.98
N ASN A 493 5.45 2.73 17.27
CA ASN A 493 4.77 1.97 18.32
C ASN A 493 3.55 2.71 18.88
N GLY A 494 3.62 4.02 19.11
CA GLY A 494 2.51 4.80 19.66
C GLY A 494 1.36 5.00 18.66
N TYR A 495 1.61 5.78 17.61
CA TYR A 495 0.60 6.08 16.61
C TYR A 495 0.21 4.88 15.76
N TYR A 496 1.13 3.99 15.41
CA TYR A 496 0.84 2.86 14.54
C TYR A 496 0.34 1.67 15.37
N PHE A 497 1.21 0.93 16.08
CA PHE A 497 0.79 -0.29 16.78
C PHE A 497 -0.26 -0.06 17.90
N VAL A 498 0.03 0.83 18.87
CA VAL A 498 -0.82 1.00 20.06
C VAL A 498 -2.20 1.55 19.66
N ARG A 499 -2.29 2.43 18.67
CA ARG A 499 -3.58 2.89 18.13
C ARG A 499 -4.44 1.72 17.64
N TYR A 500 -3.87 0.79 16.87
CA TYR A 500 -4.60 -0.40 16.42
C TYR A 500 -4.93 -1.38 17.55
N LEU A 501 -4.07 -1.51 18.57
CA LEU A 501 -4.42 -2.26 19.78
C LEU A 501 -5.65 -1.64 20.47
N MET A 502 -5.72 -0.31 20.54
CA MET A 502 -6.86 0.41 21.12
C MET A 502 -8.11 0.35 20.23
N TRP A 503 -7.99 0.36 18.90
CA TRP A 503 -9.12 0.10 17.99
C TRP A 503 -9.82 -1.21 18.32
N ASN A 504 -9.03 -2.27 18.51
CA ASN A 504 -9.56 -3.60 18.73
C ASN A 504 -10.19 -3.78 20.13
N PHE A 505 -9.74 -3.06 21.16
CA PHE A 505 -10.11 -3.34 22.55
C PHE A 505 -10.63 -2.14 23.38
N VAL A 506 -10.70 -0.95 22.80
CA VAL A 506 -11.24 0.26 23.44
C VAL A 506 -12.31 0.94 22.57
N GLY A 507 -12.08 1.02 21.26
CA GLY A 507 -13.00 1.57 20.27
C GLY A 507 -12.30 2.36 19.17
N ARG A 508 -13.02 2.66 18.09
CA ARG A 508 -12.50 3.33 16.88
C ARG A 508 -13.28 4.60 16.58
N GLN A 509 -12.56 5.68 16.24
CA GLN A 509 -13.14 6.96 15.84
C GLN A 509 -13.80 6.84 14.46
N ASN A 510 -13.02 6.41 13.47
CA ASN A 510 -13.42 6.06 12.12
C ASN A 510 -12.29 5.26 11.45
N ASP A 511 -12.57 4.69 10.29
CA ASP A 511 -11.67 3.89 9.44
C ASP A 511 -10.98 4.70 8.33
N LEU A 512 -11.06 6.04 8.40
CA LEU A 512 -10.34 6.91 7.48
C LEU A 512 -8.84 6.83 7.77
N GLU A 513 -8.02 6.73 6.72
CA GLU A 513 -6.57 6.72 6.85
C GLU A 513 -6.09 8.05 7.45
N GLY A 514 -5.27 7.94 8.48
CA GLY A 514 -4.80 9.05 9.29
C GLY A 514 -3.35 9.38 9.01
N LYS A 515 -3.04 10.68 9.04
CA LYS A 515 -1.70 11.26 9.06
C LYS A 515 -1.46 12.06 10.35
N MET A 516 -1.84 11.46 11.47
CA MET A 516 -1.85 12.05 12.83
C MET A 516 -2.83 13.22 13.04
N GLU A 517 -3.83 13.38 12.18
CA GLU A 517 -4.94 14.30 12.45
C GLU A 517 -5.81 13.80 13.59
N ASN A 518 -6.47 14.71 14.30
CA ASN A 518 -7.41 14.40 15.37
C ASN A 518 -8.80 13.93 14.86
N THR A 519 -9.04 13.92 13.55
CA THR A 519 -10.33 13.60 12.91
C THR A 519 -10.33 12.31 12.11
N ARG A 520 -9.17 11.69 11.91
CA ARG A 520 -9.01 10.53 11.01
C ARG A 520 -8.23 9.42 11.69
N GLY A 521 -8.79 8.23 11.67
CA GLY A 521 -8.09 7.01 12.03
C GLY A 521 -7.80 6.82 13.52
N ASN A 522 -8.34 7.63 14.44
CA ASN A 522 -7.98 7.53 15.86
C ASN A 522 -8.80 6.46 16.60
N TRP A 523 -8.40 6.15 17.84
CA TRP A 523 -9.19 5.35 18.76
C TRP A 523 -10.01 6.27 19.68
N ILE A 524 -11.19 5.81 20.10
CA ILE A 524 -12.03 6.49 21.11
C ILE A 524 -12.55 5.47 22.12
N SER A 525 -12.83 5.93 23.33
CA SER A 525 -13.34 5.10 24.41
C SER A 525 -14.87 5.08 24.50
N GLY A 526 -15.53 6.15 24.06
CA GLY A 526 -16.94 6.42 24.34
C GLY A 526 -17.19 7.19 25.62
N ILE A 527 -16.13 7.58 26.33
CA ILE A 527 -16.18 8.40 27.54
C ILE A 527 -15.77 9.83 27.16
N SER A 528 -16.75 10.74 27.04
CA SER A 528 -16.55 12.05 26.41
C SER A 528 -15.39 12.88 26.99
N PHE A 529 -15.14 12.85 28.30
CA PHE A 529 -14.03 13.64 28.88
C PHE A 529 -12.65 13.10 28.49
N ILE A 530 -12.52 11.79 28.26
CA ILE A 530 -11.29 11.15 27.79
C ILE A 530 -11.12 11.45 26.30
N ASP A 531 -12.16 11.19 25.53
CA ASP A 531 -12.12 11.35 24.07
C ASP A 531 -11.88 12.82 23.68
N ASN A 532 -12.52 13.76 24.38
CA ASN A 532 -12.33 15.20 24.16
C ASN A 532 -10.93 15.68 24.56
N ALA A 533 -10.31 15.07 25.56
CA ALA A 533 -8.94 15.38 25.96
C ALA A 533 -7.91 14.85 24.94
N LEU A 534 -8.21 13.74 24.25
CA LEU A 534 -7.33 13.14 23.26
C LEU A 534 -7.43 13.80 21.88
N LEU A 535 -8.64 14.17 21.44
CA LEU A 535 -8.92 14.50 20.04
C LEU A 535 -9.70 15.82 19.85
N GLY A 536 -10.04 16.51 20.93
CA GLY A 536 -10.93 17.67 20.90
C GLY A 536 -12.41 17.27 20.90
N ASN A 537 -13.32 18.24 20.86
CA ASN A 537 -14.75 18.00 21.08
C ASN A 537 -15.36 17.04 20.04
N GLN A 538 -15.66 15.80 20.43
CA GLN A 538 -16.18 14.78 19.52
C GLN A 538 -17.66 15.00 19.18
N ASP A 539 -18.43 15.67 20.05
CA ASP A 539 -19.85 15.94 19.81
C ASP A 539 -20.02 16.94 18.64
N LYS A 540 -19.13 17.93 18.55
CA LYS A 540 -19.10 18.92 17.46
C LYS A 540 -18.41 18.47 16.18
N MET A 541 -17.83 17.25 16.15
CA MET A 541 -17.12 16.76 14.97
C MET A 541 -18.09 16.63 13.77
N PRO A 542 -17.71 17.12 12.57
CA PRO A 542 -18.52 17.05 11.36
C PRO A 542 -18.99 15.64 11.02
N ALA A 543 -20.18 15.53 10.42
CA ALA A 543 -20.83 14.25 10.13
C ALA A 543 -19.96 13.32 9.28
N LYS A 544 -19.19 13.85 8.32
CA LYS A 544 -18.32 13.05 7.45
C LYS A 544 -17.25 12.23 8.18
N PHE A 545 -16.89 12.59 9.41
CA PHE A 545 -15.91 11.87 10.23
C PHE A 545 -16.57 10.89 11.21
N LYS A 546 -17.90 10.84 11.27
CA LYS A 546 -18.71 9.90 12.06
C LYS A 546 -19.41 8.96 11.09
N ASN A 547 -18.86 7.76 10.91
CA ASN A 547 -19.42 6.77 9.99
C ASN A 547 -19.77 5.47 10.72
N ASP A 548 -20.22 4.46 9.98
CA ASP A 548 -20.67 3.17 10.53
C ASP A 548 -19.53 2.43 11.29
N SER A 549 -18.28 2.85 11.10
CA SER A 549 -17.08 2.29 11.73
C SER A 549 -16.75 2.92 13.10
N THR A 550 -17.49 3.95 13.53
CA THR A 550 -17.34 4.59 14.84
C THR A 550 -17.91 3.69 15.94
N VAL A 551 -17.03 3.08 16.76
CA VAL A 551 -17.42 2.11 17.81
C VAL A 551 -16.78 2.42 19.16
N LYS A 552 -17.45 2.07 20.25
CA LYS A 552 -17.11 2.44 21.64
C LYS A 552 -17.22 1.22 22.56
N PHE A 553 -16.09 0.74 23.08
CA PHE A 553 -16.03 -0.42 23.98
C PHE A 553 -15.76 -0.07 25.44
N PHE A 554 -15.65 1.23 25.77
CA PHE A 554 -15.58 1.74 27.14
C PHE A 554 -14.45 1.09 27.98
N PHE A 555 -13.33 0.76 27.33
CA PHE A 555 -12.19 0.04 27.90
C PHE A 555 -12.50 -1.38 28.44
N LEU A 556 -13.71 -1.91 28.29
CA LEU A 556 -14.11 -3.18 28.92
C LEU A 556 -13.23 -4.36 28.46
N PRO A 557 -12.99 -4.58 27.15
CA PRO A 557 -12.09 -5.64 26.70
C PRO A 557 -10.65 -5.39 27.17
N LEU A 558 -10.15 -4.16 27.06
CA LEU A 558 -8.80 -3.81 27.52
C LEU A 558 -8.60 -4.12 29.01
N ILE A 559 -9.54 -3.72 29.87
CA ILE A 559 -9.48 -3.95 31.33
C ILE A 559 -9.47 -5.45 31.63
N LEU A 560 -10.31 -6.25 30.95
CA LEU A 560 -10.28 -7.71 31.09
C LEU A 560 -8.91 -8.28 30.68
N GLY A 561 -8.36 -7.81 29.56
CA GLY A 561 -7.02 -8.18 29.12
C GLY A 561 -5.94 -7.87 30.14
N LEU A 562 -5.94 -6.66 30.70
CA LEU A 562 -4.99 -6.26 31.75
C LEU A 562 -5.15 -7.09 33.03
N ILE A 563 -6.38 -7.35 33.47
CA ILE A 563 -6.64 -8.24 34.62
C ILE A 563 -6.05 -9.62 34.36
N GLY A 564 -6.30 -10.21 33.18
CA GLY A 564 -5.76 -11.52 32.83
C GLY A 564 -4.24 -11.54 32.72
N PHE A 565 -3.64 -10.50 32.14
CA PHE A 565 -2.20 -10.31 32.05
C PHE A 565 -1.56 -10.37 33.44
N PHE A 566 -2.02 -9.53 34.38
CA PHE A 566 -1.47 -9.50 35.74
C PHE A 566 -1.86 -10.75 36.54
N PHE A 567 -3.04 -11.33 36.32
CA PHE A 567 -3.47 -12.56 36.98
C PHE A 567 -2.57 -13.73 36.63
N GLN A 568 -2.19 -13.85 35.37
CA GLN A 568 -1.26 -14.89 34.90
C GLN A 568 0.18 -14.61 35.33
N LEU A 569 0.67 -13.38 35.16
CA LEU A 569 2.02 -12.97 35.57
C LEU A 569 2.34 -13.38 37.01
N ASN A 570 1.39 -13.16 37.92
CA ASN A 570 1.57 -13.40 39.35
C ASN A 570 1.42 -14.88 39.77
N ARG A 571 0.90 -15.76 38.90
CA ARG A 571 0.59 -17.16 39.24
C ARG A 571 1.35 -18.18 38.42
N ASP A 572 1.67 -17.87 37.17
CA ASP A 572 2.34 -18.76 36.23
C ASP A 572 3.25 -17.97 35.29
N PHE A 573 4.37 -17.51 35.84
CA PHE A 573 5.35 -16.71 35.11
C PHE A 573 5.87 -17.39 33.84
N GLY A 574 6.05 -18.71 33.85
CA GLY A 574 6.58 -19.46 32.70
C GLY A 574 5.65 -19.40 31.49
N ARG A 575 4.37 -19.76 31.66
CA ARG A 575 3.38 -19.69 30.58
C ARG A 575 2.98 -18.26 30.24
N PHE A 576 3.00 -17.35 31.23
CA PHE A 576 2.86 -15.92 30.98
C PHE A 576 3.95 -15.41 30.03
N TYR A 577 5.21 -15.73 30.29
CA TYR A 577 6.33 -15.27 29.46
C TYR A 577 6.27 -15.86 28.05
N ALA A 578 5.76 -17.08 27.89
CA ALA A 578 5.49 -17.66 26.57
C ALA A 578 4.48 -16.82 25.77
N LEU A 579 3.34 -16.43 26.38
CA LEU A 579 2.35 -15.57 25.71
C LEU A 579 2.86 -14.15 25.49
N LEU A 580 3.64 -13.61 26.43
CA LEU A 580 4.31 -12.31 26.28
C LEU A 580 5.27 -12.33 25.09
N SER A 581 6.03 -13.41 24.90
CA SER A 581 6.94 -13.54 23.75
C SER A 581 6.19 -13.51 22.42
N LEU A 582 5.04 -14.20 22.34
CA LEU A 582 4.16 -14.14 21.15
C LEU A 582 3.71 -12.70 20.94
N PHE A 583 3.10 -12.09 21.95
CA PHE A 583 2.58 -10.72 21.89
C PHE A 583 3.64 -9.73 21.41
N VAL A 584 4.84 -9.72 22.02
CA VAL A 584 5.92 -8.77 21.69
C VAL A 584 6.46 -9.00 20.28
N LEU A 585 6.68 -10.25 19.87
CA LEU A 585 7.23 -10.55 18.55
C LEU A 585 6.23 -10.25 17.43
N THR A 586 4.95 -10.54 17.63
CA THR A 586 3.87 -10.20 16.67
C THR A 586 3.36 -8.77 16.84
N SER A 587 4.04 -7.94 17.64
CA SER A 587 3.78 -6.51 17.73
C SER A 587 5.04 -5.68 17.48
N PHE A 588 5.71 -5.23 18.54
CA PHE A 588 6.94 -4.45 18.51
C PHE A 588 8.01 -5.10 17.61
N GLY A 589 8.08 -6.43 17.59
CA GLY A 589 9.02 -7.19 16.75
C GLY A 589 8.78 -7.00 15.25
N ILE A 590 7.52 -7.08 14.79
CA ILE A 590 7.16 -6.84 13.39
C ILE A 590 7.42 -5.39 13.01
N VAL A 591 7.01 -4.43 13.86
CA VAL A 591 7.25 -2.99 13.63
C VAL A 591 8.75 -2.68 13.54
N PHE A 592 9.53 -3.26 14.45
CA PHE A 592 10.98 -3.13 14.44
C PHE A 592 11.61 -3.70 13.18
N TYR A 593 11.19 -4.91 12.78
CA TYR A 593 11.73 -5.62 11.63
C TYR A 593 11.38 -4.93 10.31
N THR A 594 10.13 -4.49 10.15
CA THR A 594 9.64 -3.87 8.91
C THR A 594 10.03 -2.41 8.77
N GLY A 595 10.36 -1.73 9.88
CA GLY A 595 10.75 -0.32 9.84
C GLY A 595 9.66 0.58 9.26
N VAL A 596 8.41 0.37 9.73
CA VAL A 596 7.18 1.05 9.25
C VAL A 596 7.43 2.54 9.00
N LYS A 597 7.08 3.00 7.79
CA LYS A 597 7.29 4.36 7.30
C LYS A 597 6.09 5.25 7.64
N PRO A 598 6.26 6.58 7.71
CA PRO A 598 5.14 7.48 7.96
C PRO A 598 4.23 7.58 6.73
N PHE A 599 2.94 7.31 6.94
CA PHE A 599 1.85 7.55 6.00
C PHE A 599 2.00 6.78 4.67
N GLU A 600 2.22 5.47 4.76
CA GLU A 600 2.11 4.56 3.60
C GLU A 600 0.71 4.65 2.97
N VAL A 601 0.55 4.20 1.72
CA VAL A 601 -0.73 4.27 0.99
C VAL A 601 -1.81 3.36 1.60
N ARG A 602 -1.40 2.35 2.36
CA ARG A 602 -2.25 1.54 3.23
C ARG A 602 -1.46 1.07 4.44
N GLU A 603 -1.95 1.43 5.61
CA GLU A 603 -1.47 0.87 6.88
C GLU A 603 -1.84 -0.63 6.99
N ARG A 604 -0.91 -1.44 7.51
CA ARG A 604 -0.96 -2.92 7.52
C ARG A 604 -1.24 -3.47 8.92
N ASP A 605 -2.38 -3.11 9.49
CA ASP A 605 -2.79 -3.56 10.83
C ASP A 605 -3.04 -5.08 10.91
N TYR A 606 -3.44 -5.70 9.79
CA TYR A 606 -3.57 -7.16 9.66
C TYR A 606 -2.28 -7.92 10.00
N ALA A 607 -1.09 -7.33 9.82
CA ALA A 607 0.18 -7.96 10.19
C ALA A 607 0.32 -8.14 11.71
N MET A 608 -0.44 -7.37 12.50
CA MET A 608 -0.37 -7.31 13.96
C MET A 608 -1.43 -8.18 14.65
N VAL A 609 -2.30 -8.84 13.87
CA VAL A 609 -3.41 -9.70 14.36
C VAL A 609 -2.92 -10.79 15.32
N GLY A 610 -1.69 -11.31 15.13
CA GLY A 610 -1.08 -12.25 16.07
C GLY A 610 -0.95 -11.71 17.50
N SER A 611 -0.72 -10.40 17.66
CA SER A 611 -0.66 -9.76 18.98
C SER A 611 -2.05 -9.60 19.59
N PHE A 612 -3.06 -9.31 18.77
CA PHE A 612 -4.46 -9.22 19.21
C PHE A 612 -4.99 -10.59 19.63
N TYR A 613 -4.59 -11.66 18.94
CA TYR A 613 -4.82 -13.05 19.34
C TYR A 613 -4.22 -13.34 20.73
N ALA A 614 -2.95 -12.98 20.96
CA ALA A 614 -2.29 -13.17 22.25
C ALA A 614 -2.99 -12.37 23.36
N PHE A 615 -3.40 -11.12 23.07
CA PHE A 615 -4.12 -10.28 24.02
C PHE A 615 -5.52 -10.83 24.36
N ALA A 616 -6.22 -11.42 23.37
CA ALA A 616 -7.51 -12.08 23.59
C ALA A 616 -7.41 -13.29 24.53
N ILE A 617 -6.27 -13.98 24.57
CA ILE A 617 -6.02 -15.01 25.59
C ILE A 617 -6.07 -14.38 26.98
N TRP A 618 -5.42 -13.24 27.19
CA TRP A 618 -5.49 -12.53 28.47
C TRP A 618 -6.89 -12.01 28.77
N ILE A 619 -7.67 -11.55 27.78
CA ILE A 619 -9.07 -11.17 28.00
C ILE A 619 -9.86 -12.34 28.61
N GLY A 620 -9.71 -13.54 28.02
CA GLY A 620 -10.34 -14.75 28.57
C GLY A 620 -9.86 -15.09 29.98
N LEU A 621 -8.54 -15.03 30.22
CA LEU A 621 -7.97 -15.25 31.55
C LEU A 621 -8.46 -14.22 32.58
N GLY A 622 -8.69 -12.97 32.19
CA GLY A 622 -9.22 -11.91 33.04
C GLY A 622 -10.68 -12.14 33.43
N ALA A 623 -11.52 -12.54 32.46
CA ALA A 623 -12.88 -12.99 32.74
C ALA A 623 -12.89 -14.17 33.73
N GLY A 624 -11.99 -15.15 33.51
CA GLY A 624 -11.78 -16.26 34.43
C GLY A 624 -11.32 -15.84 35.83
N ALA A 625 -10.44 -14.84 35.92
CA ALA A 625 -9.94 -14.30 37.18
C ALA A 625 -11.04 -13.65 38.02
N ILE A 626 -11.93 -12.87 37.37
CA ILE A 626 -13.08 -12.24 38.04
C ILE A 626 -14.02 -13.32 38.59
N LEU A 627 -14.39 -14.31 37.77
CA LEU A 627 -15.26 -15.41 38.18
C LEU A 627 -14.63 -16.21 39.32
N TRP A 628 -13.34 -16.52 39.22
CA TRP A 628 -12.59 -17.21 40.28
C TRP A 628 -12.53 -16.40 41.58
N LEU A 629 -12.31 -15.09 41.52
CA LEU A 629 -12.27 -14.23 42.70
C LEU A 629 -13.63 -14.22 43.41
N ILE A 630 -14.72 -14.14 42.64
CA ILE A 630 -16.07 -14.16 43.21
C ILE A 630 -16.38 -15.53 43.82
N GLN A 631 -15.94 -16.63 43.18
CA GLN A 631 -16.05 -17.97 43.77
C GLN A 631 -15.38 -18.10 45.12
N SER A 632 -14.22 -17.47 45.30
CA SER A 632 -13.50 -17.50 46.58
C SER A 632 -14.32 -16.89 47.71
N LYS A 633 -15.23 -15.96 47.39
CA LYS A 633 -16.12 -15.28 48.33
C LYS A 633 -17.50 -15.93 48.43
N VAL A 634 -18.05 -16.43 47.33
CA VAL A 634 -19.42 -16.96 47.25
C VAL A 634 -19.45 -18.27 46.46
N LYS A 635 -19.69 -19.39 47.14
CA LYS A 635 -19.70 -20.75 46.58
C LYS A 635 -21.06 -21.12 45.95
N SER A 636 -21.52 -20.35 44.96
CA SER A 636 -22.80 -20.60 44.26
C SER A 636 -22.61 -20.81 42.76
N ASN A 637 -23.21 -21.87 42.20
CA ASN A 637 -23.18 -22.16 40.76
C ASN A 637 -23.98 -21.10 40.00
N SER A 638 -25.16 -20.75 40.50
CA SER A 638 -26.07 -19.79 39.86
C SER A 638 -25.43 -18.41 39.72
N ILE A 639 -24.71 -17.95 40.75
CA ILE A 639 -24.02 -16.65 40.71
C ILE A 639 -22.92 -16.63 39.66
N ASN A 640 -22.13 -17.70 39.55
CA ASN A 640 -21.09 -17.80 38.52
C ASN A 640 -21.66 -17.84 37.11
N LEU A 641 -22.79 -18.54 36.92
CA LEU A 641 -23.47 -18.59 35.64
C LEU A 641 -24.01 -17.21 35.24
N VAL A 642 -24.67 -16.50 36.15
CA VAL A 642 -25.18 -15.13 35.90
C VAL A 642 -24.03 -14.19 35.55
N LEU A 643 -22.93 -14.20 36.32
CA LEU A 643 -21.78 -13.33 36.04
C LEU A 643 -21.06 -13.70 34.74
N GLY A 644 -20.95 -14.99 34.42
CA GLY A 644 -20.44 -15.45 33.13
C GLY A 644 -21.26 -14.90 31.96
N VAL A 645 -22.59 -14.91 32.08
CA VAL A 645 -23.50 -14.32 31.10
C VAL A 645 -23.34 -12.80 31.02
N VAL A 646 -23.17 -12.10 32.15
CA VAL A 646 -22.88 -10.66 32.16
C VAL A 646 -21.57 -10.35 31.42
N LEU A 647 -20.52 -11.14 31.65
CA LEU A 647 -19.23 -10.98 30.97
C LEU A 647 -19.32 -11.25 29.46
N LEU A 648 -20.20 -12.15 29.00
CA LEU A 648 -20.50 -12.31 27.57
C LEU A 648 -21.11 -11.05 26.95
N GLY A 649 -21.67 -10.13 27.74
CA GLY A 649 -22.11 -8.82 27.25
C GLY A 649 -20.99 -8.01 26.59
N VAL A 650 -19.73 -8.20 26.99
CA VAL A 650 -18.57 -7.49 26.41
C VAL A 650 -18.34 -7.86 24.95
N PRO A 651 -18.11 -9.14 24.58
CA PRO A 651 -17.97 -9.50 23.17
C PRO A 651 -19.26 -9.30 22.38
N LEU A 652 -20.45 -9.46 22.98
CA LEU A 652 -21.71 -9.16 22.28
C LEU A 652 -21.82 -7.69 21.89
N MET A 653 -21.43 -6.76 22.78
CA MET A 653 -21.34 -5.33 22.47
C MET A 653 -20.36 -5.07 21.32
N MET A 654 -19.19 -5.72 21.32
CA MET A 654 -18.24 -5.62 20.21
C MET A 654 -18.88 -6.12 18.91
N GLY A 655 -19.51 -7.29 18.93
CA GLY A 655 -20.19 -7.89 17.77
C GLY A 655 -21.26 -6.99 17.17
N PHE A 656 -22.15 -6.43 18.00
CA PHE A 656 -23.22 -5.56 17.52
C PHE A 656 -22.70 -4.25 16.92
N GLN A 657 -21.70 -3.62 17.54
CA GLN A 657 -21.14 -2.36 17.04
C GLN A 657 -20.28 -2.56 15.79
N ASN A 658 -19.54 -3.67 15.69
CA ASN A 658 -18.70 -3.96 14.54
C ASN A 658 -19.43 -4.65 13.37
N TYR A 659 -20.68 -5.10 13.52
CA TYR A 659 -21.36 -5.87 12.47
C TYR A 659 -21.47 -5.10 11.15
N VAL A 660 -22.05 -3.89 11.16
CA VAL A 660 -22.28 -3.07 9.95
C VAL A 660 -20.98 -2.71 9.22
N PRO A 661 -19.92 -2.20 9.87
CA PRO A 661 -18.68 -1.86 9.17
C PRO A 661 -17.96 -3.07 8.57
N HIS A 662 -18.22 -4.28 9.09
CA HIS A 662 -17.64 -5.52 8.59
C HIS A 662 -18.56 -6.31 7.66
N ASP A 663 -19.82 -5.91 7.49
CA ASP A 663 -20.73 -6.55 6.53
C ASP A 663 -20.37 -6.15 5.11
N ARG A 664 -19.77 -7.10 4.38
CA ARG A 664 -19.35 -6.97 2.99
C ARG A 664 -20.26 -7.73 2.02
N SER A 665 -21.32 -8.38 2.50
CA SER A 665 -22.17 -9.27 1.69
C SER A 665 -22.85 -8.61 0.50
N LYS A 666 -22.94 -7.28 0.50
CA LYS A 666 -23.56 -6.48 -0.58
C LYS A 666 -22.60 -5.54 -1.29
N LYS A 667 -21.31 -5.56 -0.93
CA LYS A 667 -20.29 -4.75 -1.60
C LYS A 667 -20.05 -5.32 -3.00
N SER A 668 -19.73 -4.42 -3.93
CA SER A 668 -19.40 -4.78 -5.32
C SER A 668 -18.42 -3.79 -5.97
N ALA A 669 -17.92 -2.81 -5.20
CA ALA A 669 -17.19 -1.66 -5.71
C ALA A 669 -15.97 -2.03 -6.56
N ALA A 670 -15.11 -2.94 -6.11
CA ALA A 670 -13.90 -3.30 -6.85
C ALA A 670 -14.19 -4.09 -8.13
N ARG A 671 -15.14 -5.04 -8.08
CA ARG A 671 -15.59 -5.78 -9.27
C ARG A 671 -16.27 -4.85 -10.29
N ASP A 672 -17.16 -3.98 -9.84
CA ASP A 672 -17.90 -3.06 -10.71
C ASP A 672 -17.00 -1.97 -11.30
N TYR A 673 -15.98 -1.54 -10.56
CA TYR A 673 -14.89 -0.70 -11.06
C TYR A 673 -14.17 -1.40 -12.21
N ALA A 674 -13.66 -2.61 -11.99
CA ALA A 674 -12.96 -3.37 -13.02
C ALA A 674 -13.85 -3.65 -14.24
N TYR A 675 -15.13 -3.99 -14.02
CA TYR A 675 -16.10 -4.19 -15.10
C TYR A 675 -16.30 -2.91 -15.91
N SER A 676 -16.58 -1.78 -15.26
CA SER A 676 -16.84 -0.51 -15.94
C SER A 676 -15.61 -0.02 -16.69
N PHE A 677 -14.43 -0.19 -16.09
CA PHE A 677 -13.14 0.07 -16.69
C PHE A 677 -12.93 -0.74 -17.97
N LEU A 678 -12.95 -2.08 -17.88
CA LEU A 678 -12.75 -2.96 -19.04
C LEU A 678 -13.87 -2.83 -20.07
N LYS A 679 -15.11 -2.50 -19.66
CA LYS A 679 -16.21 -2.31 -20.61
C LYS A 679 -16.07 -1.01 -21.41
N SER A 680 -15.41 0.01 -20.86
CA SER A 680 -15.21 1.32 -21.50
C SER A 680 -14.19 1.30 -22.65
N VAL A 681 -13.23 0.38 -22.63
CA VAL A 681 -12.16 0.32 -23.65
C VAL A 681 -12.61 -0.38 -24.94
N SER A 682 -11.94 -0.06 -26.04
CA SER A 682 -12.29 -0.58 -27.37
C SER A 682 -12.00 -2.08 -27.48
N LYS A 683 -12.55 -2.76 -28.49
CA LYS A 683 -12.22 -4.17 -28.73
C LYS A 683 -10.72 -4.33 -29.06
N ASP A 684 -10.12 -5.41 -28.57
CA ASP A 684 -8.70 -5.74 -28.79
C ASP A 684 -7.75 -4.64 -28.27
N ASP A 685 -8.12 -3.88 -27.24
CA ASP A 685 -7.32 -2.75 -26.72
C ASP A 685 -5.96 -3.17 -26.11
N ILE A 686 -5.03 -2.23 -25.99
CA ILE A 686 -3.89 -2.28 -25.06
C ILE A 686 -4.10 -1.21 -24.01
N ILE A 687 -4.34 -1.62 -22.78
CA ILE A 687 -4.58 -0.70 -21.67
C ILE A 687 -3.38 -0.67 -20.73
N PHE A 688 -2.79 0.51 -20.55
CA PHE A 688 -1.80 0.78 -19.54
C PHE A 688 -2.47 1.12 -18.22
N ILE A 689 -2.08 0.43 -17.16
CA ILE A 689 -2.61 0.61 -15.80
C ILE A 689 -1.49 0.80 -14.79
N TYR A 690 -1.83 1.34 -13.62
CA TYR A 690 -0.86 1.85 -12.66
C TYR A 690 -1.20 1.41 -11.24
N GLY A 691 -0.27 0.69 -10.61
CA GLY A 691 -0.40 0.24 -9.22
C GLY A 691 -1.44 -0.87 -9.00
N ASP A 692 -1.58 -1.26 -7.74
CA ASP A 692 -2.26 -2.49 -7.34
C ASP A 692 -3.79 -2.39 -7.42
N ASN A 693 -4.36 -1.25 -7.02
CA ASN A 693 -5.82 -1.02 -7.01
C ASN A 693 -6.44 -0.92 -8.42
N ASP A 694 -5.65 -0.59 -9.44
CA ASP A 694 -6.07 -0.71 -10.83
C ASP A 694 -5.84 -2.14 -11.36
N THR A 695 -4.70 -2.74 -11.02
CA THR A 695 -4.23 -4.01 -11.59
C THR A 695 -4.97 -5.23 -11.10
N PHE A 696 -5.04 -5.42 -9.79
CA PHE A 696 -5.56 -6.67 -9.24
C PHE A 696 -7.05 -6.87 -9.49
N PRO A 697 -7.93 -5.85 -9.39
CA PRO A 697 -9.33 -6.01 -9.78
C PRO A 697 -9.52 -6.34 -11.27
N VAL A 698 -8.76 -5.70 -12.15
CA VAL A 698 -8.82 -5.92 -13.61
C VAL A 698 -8.33 -7.32 -13.97
N TRP A 699 -7.16 -7.72 -13.47
CA TRP A 699 -6.67 -9.08 -13.64
C TRP A 699 -7.65 -10.09 -13.06
N ALA A 700 -8.22 -9.83 -11.89
CA ALA A 700 -9.13 -10.77 -11.24
C ALA A 700 -10.34 -11.12 -12.09
N ILE A 701 -11.01 -10.15 -12.72
CA ILE A 701 -12.17 -10.48 -13.57
C ILE A 701 -11.78 -11.04 -14.94
N GLN A 702 -10.57 -10.72 -15.46
CA GLN A 702 -10.05 -11.38 -16.65
C GLN A 702 -9.69 -12.84 -16.37
N GLU A 703 -9.10 -13.11 -15.21
CA GLU A 703 -8.68 -14.46 -14.82
C GLU A 703 -9.83 -15.31 -14.30
N THR A 704 -10.71 -14.77 -13.45
CA THR A 704 -11.79 -15.58 -12.89
C THR A 704 -12.99 -15.68 -13.83
N GLU A 705 -13.43 -14.58 -14.45
CA GLU A 705 -14.68 -14.50 -15.23
C GLU A 705 -14.47 -14.49 -16.76
N ARG A 706 -13.21 -14.44 -17.23
CA ARG A 706 -12.85 -14.22 -18.65
C ARG A 706 -13.51 -12.97 -19.26
N PHE A 707 -13.78 -11.97 -18.43
CA PHE A 707 -14.41 -10.74 -18.90
C PHE A 707 -13.40 -9.90 -19.68
N ARG A 708 -13.72 -9.56 -20.94
CA ARG A 708 -12.83 -8.78 -21.83
C ARG A 708 -11.43 -9.37 -21.93
N ASP A 709 -11.35 -10.70 -22.09
CA ASP A 709 -10.10 -11.43 -22.30
C ASP A 709 -9.44 -11.15 -23.68
N ASP A 710 -10.06 -10.27 -24.49
CA ASP A 710 -9.52 -9.67 -25.72
C ASP A 710 -8.58 -8.48 -25.45
N VAL A 711 -8.70 -7.84 -24.28
CA VAL A 711 -7.91 -6.65 -23.91
C VAL A 711 -6.59 -7.06 -23.29
N LYS A 712 -5.48 -6.49 -23.77
CA LYS A 712 -4.15 -6.69 -23.16
C LYS A 712 -3.92 -5.64 -22.07
N THR A 713 -3.91 -6.09 -20.83
CA THR A 713 -3.62 -5.27 -19.66
C THR A 713 -2.12 -5.21 -19.40
N VAL A 714 -1.56 -4.00 -19.36
CA VAL A 714 -0.12 -3.73 -19.18
C VAL A 714 0.07 -2.84 -17.95
N ASN A 715 0.61 -3.38 -16.87
CA ASN A 715 1.00 -2.61 -15.71
C ASN A 715 2.31 -1.87 -16.03
N PHE A 716 2.24 -0.54 -16.05
CA PHE A 716 3.36 0.31 -16.44
C PHE A 716 4.54 0.25 -15.45
N THR A 717 4.28 0.09 -14.15
CA THR A 717 5.34 0.03 -13.13
C THR A 717 6.12 -1.27 -13.20
N LEU A 718 5.45 -2.38 -13.58
CA LEU A 718 6.10 -3.67 -13.81
C LEU A 718 6.85 -3.73 -15.15
N LEU A 719 6.51 -2.88 -16.13
CA LEU A 719 7.14 -2.81 -17.46
C LEU A 719 8.60 -2.35 -17.45
N ALA A 720 9.14 -2.02 -16.27
CA ALA A 720 10.56 -1.80 -16.07
C ALA A 720 11.37 -3.11 -15.91
N THR A 721 10.71 -4.27 -15.77
CA THR A 721 11.37 -5.55 -15.46
C THR A 721 11.35 -6.52 -16.65
N PRO A 722 12.46 -7.24 -16.95
CA PRO A 722 12.52 -8.13 -18.12
C PRO A 722 11.44 -9.22 -18.13
N TRP A 723 11.20 -9.86 -16.98
CA TRP A 723 10.21 -10.95 -16.86
C TRP A 723 8.79 -10.48 -17.23
N TYR A 724 8.41 -9.26 -16.82
CA TYR A 724 7.10 -8.73 -17.13
C TYR A 724 6.98 -8.31 -18.59
N ILE A 725 8.06 -7.77 -19.17
CA ILE A 725 8.14 -7.47 -20.61
C ILE A 725 7.90 -8.76 -21.42
N ASP A 726 8.54 -9.87 -21.05
CA ASP A 726 8.28 -11.17 -21.69
C ASP A 726 6.83 -11.63 -21.51
N GLN A 727 6.25 -11.44 -20.33
CA GLN A 727 4.84 -11.78 -20.06
C GLN A 727 3.86 -11.02 -20.96
N VAL A 728 4.00 -9.69 -21.10
CA VAL A 728 3.05 -8.89 -21.90
C VAL A 728 3.20 -9.10 -23.41
N LYS A 729 4.36 -9.59 -23.86
CA LYS A 729 4.62 -10.00 -25.26
C LYS A 729 3.91 -11.29 -25.63
N ARG A 730 3.58 -12.16 -24.67
CA ARG A 730 2.85 -13.41 -24.92
C ARG A 730 1.38 -13.13 -25.20
N LYS A 731 0.74 -14.01 -25.98
CA LYS A 731 -0.73 -14.04 -26.10
C LYS A 731 -1.31 -14.54 -24.78
N THR A 732 -2.32 -13.86 -24.24
CA THR A 732 -3.02 -14.25 -23.02
C THR A 732 -4.49 -14.41 -23.36
N TYR A 733 -5.04 -15.62 -23.26
CA TYR A 733 -6.39 -15.94 -23.75
C TYR A 733 -6.61 -15.45 -25.19
N ASN A 734 -7.52 -14.50 -25.42
CA ASN A 734 -7.79 -13.91 -26.72
C ASN A 734 -6.94 -12.65 -27.00
N ALA A 735 -6.41 -11.99 -25.97
CA ALA A 735 -5.59 -10.81 -26.07
C ALA A 735 -4.22 -11.11 -26.70
N THR A 736 -3.99 -10.52 -27.87
CA THR A 736 -2.68 -10.57 -28.54
C THR A 736 -1.62 -9.83 -27.71
N GLY A 737 -0.36 -10.27 -27.81
CA GLY A 737 0.78 -9.60 -27.19
C GLY A 737 0.94 -8.15 -27.66
N ILE A 738 1.70 -7.36 -26.92
CA ILE A 738 2.03 -5.98 -27.33
C ILE A 738 2.81 -5.98 -28.66
N PRO A 739 2.61 -4.98 -29.54
CA PRO A 739 3.41 -4.84 -30.76
C PRO A 739 4.82 -4.43 -30.38
N THR A 740 5.82 -5.24 -30.70
CA THR A 740 7.22 -4.94 -30.37
C THR A 740 8.17 -5.61 -31.35
N GLN A 741 9.34 -5.02 -31.55
CA GLN A 741 10.48 -5.62 -32.26
C GLN A 741 11.68 -5.85 -31.34
N LEU A 742 11.56 -5.52 -30.05
CA LEU A 742 12.58 -5.81 -29.05
C LEU A 742 12.58 -7.30 -28.72
N THR A 743 13.76 -7.88 -28.72
CA THR A 743 14.05 -9.23 -28.24
C THR A 743 14.51 -9.17 -26.78
N HIS A 744 14.49 -10.29 -26.06
CA HIS A 744 14.93 -10.34 -24.67
C HIS A 744 16.34 -9.74 -24.46
N GLU A 745 17.25 -9.94 -25.43
CA GLU A 745 18.61 -9.39 -25.40
C GLU A 745 18.66 -7.85 -25.39
N ASP A 746 17.59 -7.17 -25.85
CA ASP A 746 17.53 -5.71 -25.92
C ASP A 746 17.08 -5.06 -24.60
N TYR A 747 16.52 -5.82 -23.64
CA TYR A 747 15.99 -5.28 -22.38
C TYR A 747 16.27 -6.13 -21.14
N ARG A 748 17.00 -7.23 -21.27
CA ARG A 748 17.48 -8.04 -20.14
C ARG A 748 18.23 -7.19 -19.11
N ASP A 749 18.43 -7.72 -17.92
CA ASP A 749 19.19 -7.02 -16.87
C ASP A 749 20.62 -6.70 -17.37
N GLY A 750 21.09 -5.47 -17.11
CA GLY A 750 22.37 -5.00 -17.61
C GLY A 750 22.38 -4.58 -19.08
N VAL A 751 21.21 -4.35 -19.71
CA VAL A 751 21.13 -3.81 -21.08
C VAL A 751 20.05 -2.76 -21.17
N ASN A 752 20.41 -1.58 -21.70
CA ASN A 752 19.53 -0.41 -21.81
C ASN A 752 18.85 -0.08 -20.47
N ASP A 753 19.56 -0.28 -19.35
CA ASP A 753 19.05 0.02 -18.01
C ASP A 753 18.81 1.53 -17.86
N GLN A 754 19.62 2.35 -18.54
CA GLN A 754 19.38 3.78 -18.75
C GLN A 754 19.75 4.19 -20.18
N ILE A 755 18.88 4.97 -20.80
CA ILE A 755 19.11 5.59 -22.10
C ILE A 755 19.13 7.09 -21.95
N TYR A 756 20.29 7.72 -22.15
CA TYR A 756 20.42 9.17 -22.02
C TYR A 756 19.92 9.91 -23.27
N MET A 757 19.17 10.98 -23.06
CA MET A 757 18.59 11.82 -24.11
C MET A 757 19.52 13.00 -24.40
N MET A 758 20.28 12.91 -25.50
CA MET A 758 21.15 13.98 -25.94
C MET A 758 20.34 15.16 -26.50
N LYS A 759 20.68 16.36 -26.09
CA LYS A 759 20.17 17.64 -26.61
C LYS A 759 21.25 18.33 -27.45
N LYS A 760 20.86 19.40 -28.12
CA LYS A 760 21.78 20.19 -28.93
C LYS A 760 22.96 20.73 -28.10
N GLU A 761 22.66 21.18 -26.89
CA GLU A 761 23.64 21.75 -25.96
C GLU A 761 24.65 20.68 -25.51
N ASP A 762 24.21 19.42 -25.34
CA ASP A 762 25.09 18.31 -25.02
C ASP A 762 26.07 18.03 -26.16
N TRP A 763 25.58 18.04 -27.41
CA TRP A 763 26.44 17.91 -28.59
C TRP A 763 27.42 19.07 -28.74
N GLU A 764 26.99 20.32 -28.53
CA GLU A 764 27.87 21.50 -28.53
C GLU A 764 28.97 21.37 -27.48
N GLY A 765 28.63 20.88 -26.28
CA GLY A 765 29.58 20.58 -25.21
C GLY A 765 30.61 19.52 -25.61
N VAL A 766 30.15 18.37 -26.15
CA VAL A 766 31.03 17.29 -26.60
C VAL A 766 32.02 17.78 -27.67
N PHE A 767 31.54 18.47 -28.71
CA PHE A 767 32.43 18.94 -29.78
C PHE A 767 33.37 20.07 -29.33
N SER A 768 32.96 20.90 -28.38
CA SER A 768 33.83 21.93 -27.79
C SER A 768 34.96 21.28 -26.98
N MET A 769 34.63 20.28 -26.14
CA MET A 769 35.61 19.52 -25.35
C MET A 769 36.62 18.79 -26.26
N LEU A 770 36.15 18.11 -27.30
CA LEU A 770 37.03 17.41 -28.25
C LEU A 770 37.98 18.39 -28.95
N LYS A 771 37.48 19.57 -29.33
CA LYS A 771 38.30 20.63 -29.93
C LYS A 771 39.36 21.15 -28.96
N GLU A 772 39.02 21.34 -27.69
CA GLU A 772 39.97 21.76 -26.64
C GLU A 772 41.05 20.70 -26.38
N GLN A 773 40.71 19.41 -26.51
CA GLN A 773 41.64 18.28 -26.40
C GLN A 773 42.51 18.08 -27.65
N GLY A 774 42.37 18.92 -28.69
CA GLY A 774 43.14 18.83 -29.93
C GLY A 774 42.72 17.67 -30.84
N VAL A 775 41.55 17.10 -30.61
CA VAL A 775 41.00 16.01 -31.41
C VAL A 775 40.56 16.53 -32.80
N PRO A 776 40.90 15.87 -33.92
CA PRO A 776 40.53 16.32 -35.25
C PRO A 776 39.02 16.47 -35.45
N ASP A 777 38.59 17.49 -36.22
CA ASP A 777 37.18 17.75 -36.49
C ASP A 777 36.44 16.59 -37.19
N THR A 778 37.17 15.64 -37.76
CA THR A 778 36.66 14.42 -38.39
C THR A 778 36.16 13.38 -37.39
N GLU A 779 36.60 13.43 -36.13
CA GLU A 779 36.15 12.50 -35.09
C GLU A 779 34.68 12.73 -34.73
N PHE A 780 33.92 11.65 -34.53
CA PHE A 780 32.46 11.67 -34.34
C PHE A 780 31.68 12.39 -35.46
N GLY A 781 32.25 12.50 -36.68
CA GLY A 781 31.63 13.21 -37.80
C GLY A 781 30.21 12.75 -38.14
N ALA A 782 29.90 11.47 -37.94
CA ALA A 782 28.56 10.90 -38.13
C ALA A 782 27.48 11.50 -37.21
N PHE A 783 27.88 12.02 -36.05
CA PHE A 783 26.98 12.63 -35.05
C PHE A 783 26.86 14.15 -35.19
N ARG A 784 27.76 14.82 -35.93
CA ARG A 784 27.71 16.29 -36.12
C ARG A 784 26.41 16.79 -36.72
N LYS A 785 25.71 15.94 -37.50
CA LYS A 785 24.38 16.27 -38.05
C LYS A 785 23.36 16.62 -36.95
N TYR A 786 23.50 16.10 -35.73
CA TYR A 786 22.61 16.35 -34.60
C TYR A 786 22.80 17.75 -33.96
N LEU A 787 23.80 18.52 -34.38
CA LEU A 787 23.87 19.96 -34.09
C LEU A 787 22.74 20.75 -34.75
N THR A 788 22.23 20.22 -35.87
CA THR A 788 21.15 20.84 -36.66
C THR A 788 19.88 19.99 -36.72
N GLN A 789 20.01 18.66 -36.63
CA GLN A 789 18.89 17.74 -36.59
C GLN A 789 18.47 17.53 -35.13
N ASP A 790 17.33 18.08 -34.74
CA ASP A 790 16.82 18.03 -33.37
C ASP A 790 15.68 17.00 -33.17
N SER A 791 15.33 16.25 -34.22
CA SER A 791 14.23 15.27 -34.20
C SER A 791 14.50 14.05 -35.10
N MET A 792 13.80 12.95 -34.81
CA MET A 792 13.74 11.74 -35.64
C MET A 792 12.45 10.97 -35.43
N THR A 793 12.11 10.06 -36.34
CA THR A 793 10.97 9.15 -36.13
C THR A 793 11.26 8.13 -35.03
N LEU A 794 10.21 7.63 -34.36
CA LEU A 794 10.36 6.56 -33.37
C LEU A 794 11.05 5.31 -33.95
N LYS A 795 10.79 4.97 -35.22
CA LYS A 795 11.46 3.86 -35.91
C LYS A 795 12.96 4.10 -36.09
N GLU A 796 13.35 5.33 -36.43
CA GLU A 796 14.76 5.71 -36.52
C GLU A 796 15.43 5.69 -35.14
N ALA A 797 14.73 6.13 -34.08
CA ALA A 797 15.21 6.05 -32.71
C ALA A 797 15.46 4.59 -32.29
N MET A 798 14.51 3.68 -32.53
CA MET A 798 14.70 2.25 -32.26
C MET A 798 15.84 1.65 -33.08
N SER A 799 16.00 2.07 -34.34
CA SER A 799 17.11 1.64 -35.20
C SER A 799 18.46 2.15 -34.69
N PHE A 800 18.51 3.39 -34.19
CA PHE A 800 19.70 4.00 -33.61
C PHE A 800 20.12 3.29 -32.31
N LEU A 801 19.18 2.89 -31.47
CA LEU A 801 19.49 2.15 -30.25
C LEU A 801 20.17 0.81 -30.56
N LYS A 802 19.70 0.12 -31.60
CA LYS A 802 20.26 -1.16 -32.09
C LYS A 802 21.52 -0.99 -32.93
N PHE A 803 21.79 0.21 -33.44
CA PHE A 803 23.00 0.50 -34.21
C PHE A 803 24.24 0.43 -33.31
N LYS A 804 25.24 -0.31 -33.77
CA LYS A 804 26.56 -0.47 -33.13
C LYS A 804 27.63 0.09 -34.07
N SER A 805 28.51 0.95 -33.54
CA SER A 805 29.71 1.41 -34.24
C SER A 805 30.80 1.77 -33.24
N PRO A 806 32.09 1.68 -33.63
CA PRO A 806 33.20 2.07 -32.76
C PRO A 806 33.08 3.49 -32.21
N GLU A 807 32.54 4.42 -33.00
CA GLU A 807 32.33 5.81 -32.59
C GLU A 807 31.20 5.93 -31.56
N LYS A 808 30.10 5.17 -31.70
CA LYS A 808 29.04 5.16 -30.68
C LYS A 808 29.54 4.55 -29.37
N ASP A 809 30.30 3.46 -29.45
CA ASP A 809 30.89 2.81 -28.27
C ASP A 809 31.87 3.75 -27.57
N HIS A 810 32.69 4.48 -28.32
CA HIS A 810 33.57 5.52 -27.77
C HIS A 810 32.75 6.60 -27.04
N LEU A 811 31.64 7.06 -27.61
CA LEU A 811 30.77 8.04 -26.97
C LEU A 811 30.13 7.50 -25.69
N LEU A 812 29.67 6.25 -25.68
CA LEU A 812 29.12 5.60 -24.49
C LEU A 812 30.19 5.47 -23.39
N LYS A 813 31.41 5.10 -23.74
CA LYS A 813 32.54 5.03 -22.80
C LYS A 813 32.91 6.39 -22.22
N MET A 814 32.83 7.46 -23.01
CA MET A 814 33.04 8.83 -22.53
C MET A 814 32.00 9.24 -21.47
N TYR A 815 30.73 8.84 -21.64
CA TYR A 815 29.64 9.20 -20.71
C TYR A 815 29.53 8.27 -19.51
N PHE A 816 29.79 6.98 -19.67
CA PHE A 816 29.47 5.94 -18.69
C PHE A 816 30.67 5.10 -18.22
N GLY A 817 31.86 5.36 -18.77
CA GLY A 817 33.10 4.64 -18.44
C GLY A 817 33.28 3.32 -19.19
N GLU A 818 34.52 2.83 -19.23
CA GLU A 818 34.91 1.60 -19.95
C GLU A 818 34.25 0.32 -19.40
N GLU A 819 33.92 0.29 -18.10
CA GLU A 819 33.44 -0.94 -17.47
C GLU A 819 31.95 -1.20 -17.69
N LYS A 820 31.14 -0.16 -17.90
CA LYS A 820 29.67 -0.25 -17.90
C LYS A 820 28.99 0.29 -19.14
N PHE A 821 29.74 0.74 -20.13
CA PHE A 821 29.16 1.37 -21.33
C PHE A 821 28.14 0.46 -22.06
N GLU A 822 28.26 -0.87 -21.93
CA GLU A 822 27.32 -1.84 -22.52
C GLU A 822 25.96 -1.90 -21.79
N GLU A 823 25.88 -1.46 -20.52
CA GLU A 823 24.63 -1.39 -19.74
C GLU A 823 23.74 -0.22 -20.17
N TYR A 824 24.35 0.79 -20.80
CA TYR A 824 23.74 2.07 -21.10
C TYR A 824 23.62 2.32 -22.61
N ASN A 825 22.78 3.27 -22.98
CA ASN A 825 22.67 3.72 -24.36
C ASN A 825 22.42 5.22 -24.40
N ILE A 826 22.43 5.77 -25.62
CA ILE A 826 22.04 7.16 -25.85
C ILE A 826 21.03 7.23 -27.00
N LEU A 827 20.19 8.25 -26.97
CA LEU A 827 19.45 8.72 -28.12
C LEU A 827 19.96 10.11 -28.49
N PRO A 828 20.20 10.39 -29.78
CA PRO A 828 20.93 11.58 -30.20
C PRO A 828 20.06 12.85 -30.22
N VAL A 829 18.76 12.71 -29.96
CA VAL A 829 17.76 13.78 -29.89
C VAL A 829 16.73 13.43 -28.81
N ASN A 830 15.98 14.44 -28.36
CA ASN A 830 14.87 14.26 -27.42
C ASN A 830 13.47 14.51 -28.03
N LYS A 831 13.39 14.79 -29.34
CA LYS A 831 12.12 14.96 -30.06
C LYS A 831 11.87 13.80 -31.02
N PHE A 832 10.73 13.14 -30.86
CA PHE A 832 10.35 11.96 -31.63
C PHE A 832 9.07 12.16 -32.45
N ILE A 833 9.12 11.75 -33.72
CA ILE A 833 7.98 11.81 -34.65
C ILE A 833 7.28 10.46 -34.64
N LEU A 834 5.98 10.47 -34.34
CA LEU A 834 5.09 9.32 -34.53
C LEU A 834 4.21 9.53 -35.78
N PRO A 835 4.46 8.80 -36.89
CA PRO A 835 3.63 8.88 -38.09
C PRO A 835 2.19 8.40 -37.86
N VAL A 836 1.21 9.04 -38.50
CA VAL A 836 -0.20 8.65 -38.41
C VAL A 836 -0.66 7.91 -39.65
N ASN A 837 -1.11 6.67 -39.47
CA ASN A 837 -1.77 5.88 -40.51
C ASN A 837 -3.30 6.05 -40.40
N LYS A 838 -3.85 6.99 -41.16
CA LYS A 838 -5.28 7.37 -41.11
C LYS A 838 -6.21 6.22 -41.50
N GLU A 839 -5.82 5.39 -42.48
CA GLU A 839 -6.62 4.26 -42.94
C GLU A 839 -6.74 3.19 -41.85
N ASN A 840 -5.60 2.80 -41.24
CA ASN A 840 -5.61 1.84 -40.15
C ASN A 840 -6.34 2.39 -38.92
N ALA A 841 -6.12 3.66 -38.57
CA ALA A 841 -6.80 4.29 -37.43
C ALA A 841 -8.33 4.26 -37.58
N LEU A 842 -8.84 4.50 -38.80
CA LEU A 842 -10.26 4.41 -39.12
C LEU A 842 -10.76 2.96 -39.06
N LYS A 843 -10.02 2.01 -39.66
CA LYS A 843 -10.37 0.58 -39.68
C LYS A 843 -10.39 -0.04 -38.28
N ALA A 844 -9.49 0.38 -37.39
CA ALA A 844 -9.39 -0.07 -36.02
C ALA A 844 -10.40 0.63 -35.08
N GLY A 845 -11.16 1.62 -35.57
CA GLY A 845 -12.13 2.38 -34.77
C GLY A 845 -11.48 3.35 -33.77
N ILE A 846 -10.20 3.69 -33.96
CA ILE A 846 -9.50 4.71 -33.14
C ILE A 846 -10.08 6.10 -33.44
N ILE A 847 -10.40 6.34 -34.71
CA ILE A 847 -11.06 7.55 -35.22
C ILE A 847 -12.33 7.18 -35.98
N THR A 848 -13.23 8.13 -36.11
CA THR A 848 -14.44 8.02 -36.95
C THR A 848 -14.21 8.67 -38.31
N GLN A 849 -15.12 8.42 -39.27
CA GLN A 849 -15.10 9.10 -40.58
C GLN A 849 -15.19 10.63 -40.43
N ALA A 850 -15.93 11.11 -39.43
CA ALA A 850 -16.10 12.54 -39.14
C ALA A 850 -14.83 13.19 -38.57
N ASP A 851 -13.93 12.41 -38.00
CA ASP A 851 -12.70 12.91 -37.39
C ASP A 851 -11.62 13.25 -38.44
N LEU A 852 -11.65 12.63 -39.62
CA LEU A 852 -10.60 12.72 -40.65
C LEU A 852 -10.08 14.14 -40.95
N PRO A 853 -10.92 15.20 -41.02
CA PRO A 853 -10.44 16.56 -41.26
C PRO A 853 -9.50 17.10 -40.16
N ASN A 854 -9.66 16.63 -38.93
CA ASN A 854 -8.89 17.09 -37.76
C ASN A 854 -7.70 16.18 -37.44
N VAL A 855 -7.49 15.10 -38.21
CA VAL A 855 -6.42 14.14 -37.97
C VAL A 855 -5.09 14.66 -38.51
N VAL A 856 -4.10 14.79 -37.61
CA VAL A 856 -2.74 15.18 -37.97
C VAL A 856 -2.05 14.08 -38.78
N ASN A 857 -1.06 14.43 -39.60
CA ASN A 857 -0.27 13.44 -40.36
C ASN A 857 0.80 12.77 -39.48
N GLN A 858 1.24 13.45 -38.42
CA GLN A 858 2.25 12.97 -37.48
C GLN A 858 2.09 13.65 -36.11
N ILE A 859 2.50 12.96 -35.05
CA ILE A 859 2.50 13.45 -33.67
C ILE A 859 3.91 13.86 -33.24
N MET A 860 3.97 15.11 -32.78
CA MET A 860 5.08 15.82 -32.13
C MET A 860 5.43 15.38 -30.70
N ILE A 861 6.31 14.41 -30.42
CA ILE A 861 6.64 14.03 -29.03
C ILE A 861 7.95 14.71 -28.59
N THR A 862 7.93 15.44 -27.48
CA THR A 862 9.15 15.99 -26.86
C THR A 862 9.36 15.31 -25.50
N TYR A 863 10.35 14.44 -25.42
CA TYR A 863 10.70 13.75 -24.17
C TYR A 863 11.42 14.73 -23.24
N LYS A 864 10.82 15.01 -22.08
CA LYS A 864 11.32 16.03 -21.15
C LYS A 864 12.36 15.48 -20.15
N GLY A 865 12.28 14.18 -19.83
CA GLY A 865 13.28 13.51 -19.01
C GLY A 865 14.65 13.46 -19.68
N ASN A 866 15.72 13.50 -18.90
CA ASN A 866 17.09 13.34 -19.43
C ASN A 866 17.47 11.85 -19.61
N THR A 867 16.75 10.95 -18.95
CA THR A 867 16.99 9.51 -18.97
C THR A 867 15.68 8.80 -19.27
N LEU A 868 15.72 7.82 -20.15
CA LEU A 868 14.62 6.91 -20.48
C LEU A 868 14.95 5.51 -19.92
N TYR A 869 14.02 4.97 -19.14
CA TYR A 869 14.12 3.65 -18.52
C TYR A 869 13.29 2.61 -19.29
N LYS A 870 13.46 1.32 -18.96
CA LYS A 870 12.86 0.19 -19.69
C LYS A 870 11.35 0.28 -19.94
N ASN A 871 10.57 0.77 -18.98
CA ASN A 871 9.13 1.01 -19.15
C ASN A 871 8.84 1.97 -20.33
N ASN A 872 9.58 3.09 -20.41
CA ASN A 872 9.47 4.06 -21.49
C ASN A 872 10.14 3.60 -22.80
N LEU A 873 11.20 2.77 -22.73
CA LEU A 873 11.77 2.09 -23.90
C LEU A 873 10.74 1.18 -24.55
N MET A 874 10.02 0.39 -23.76
CA MET A 874 8.96 -0.49 -24.27
C MET A 874 7.81 0.30 -24.88
N MET A 875 7.38 1.40 -24.24
CA MET A 875 6.36 2.28 -24.81
C MET A 875 6.83 2.91 -26.13
N MET A 876 8.09 3.37 -26.21
CA MET A 876 8.69 3.88 -27.44
C MET A 876 8.70 2.84 -28.56
N ASP A 877 9.12 1.60 -28.28
CA ASP A 877 9.11 0.52 -29.28
C ASP A 877 7.70 0.12 -29.72
N MET A 878 6.74 0.10 -28.79
CA MET A 878 5.33 -0.13 -29.12
C MET A 878 4.79 0.95 -30.06
N LEU A 879 5.05 2.22 -29.74
CA LEU A 879 4.67 3.35 -30.59
C LEU A 879 5.39 3.34 -31.95
N ALA A 880 6.60 2.78 -32.04
CA ALA A 880 7.30 2.59 -33.31
C ALA A 880 6.65 1.50 -34.20
N ASN A 881 5.92 0.54 -33.61
CA ASN A 881 5.46 -0.68 -34.28
C ASN A 881 3.94 -0.87 -34.37
N PHE A 882 3.11 -0.03 -33.73
CA PHE A 882 1.66 -0.28 -33.69
C PHE A 882 0.91 0.02 -35.00
N ASP A 883 1.39 0.95 -35.84
CA ASP A 883 0.81 1.30 -37.16
C ASP A 883 -0.71 1.61 -37.12
N TRP A 884 -1.22 2.09 -35.99
CA TRP A 884 -2.63 2.42 -35.76
C TRP A 884 -3.63 1.28 -36.01
N LYS A 885 -3.20 0.01 -35.94
CA LYS A 885 -4.08 -1.16 -36.14
C LYS A 885 -4.84 -1.59 -34.89
N ARG A 886 -4.41 -1.09 -33.73
CA ARG A 886 -4.89 -1.49 -32.41
C ARG A 886 -4.97 -0.25 -31.51
N PRO A 887 -6.08 -0.05 -30.78
CA PRO A 887 -6.18 1.06 -29.82
C PRO A 887 -5.19 0.91 -28.65
N ILE A 888 -4.75 2.05 -28.12
CA ILE A 888 -3.95 2.15 -26.89
C ILE A 888 -4.69 3.09 -25.94
N ASN A 889 -4.88 2.66 -24.70
CA ASN A 889 -5.48 3.46 -23.64
C ASN A 889 -4.57 3.55 -22.41
N PHE A 890 -4.77 4.58 -21.60
CA PHE A 890 -4.11 4.79 -20.33
C PHE A 890 -5.15 4.95 -19.22
N SER A 891 -5.05 4.20 -18.13
CA SER A 891 -5.91 4.37 -16.96
C SER A 891 -5.81 5.80 -16.42
N SER A 892 -6.96 6.36 -16.01
CA SER A 892 -6.99 7.66 -15.32
C SER A 892 -6.11 7.69 -14.05
N GLY A 893 -5.80 6.54 -13.47
CA GLY A 893 -4.93 6.42 -12.29
C GLY A 893 -3.46 6.79 -12.52
N GLY A 894 -2.97 6.87 -13.77
CA GLY A 894 -1.56 7.14 -14.07
C GLY A 894 -1.24 8.37 -14.90
N VAL A 895 -2.24 9.10 -15.39
CA VAL A 895 -2.04 10.29 -16.25
C VAL A 895 -1.64 11.56 -15.47
N TYR A 896 -1.32 11.43 -14.18
CA TYR A 896 -0.90 12.55 -13.33
C TYR A 896 0.52 13.05 -13.64
N ASP A 897 1.33 12.25 -14.36
CA ASP A 897 2.64 12.62 -14.86
C ASP A 897 2.70 12.37 -16.37
N SER A 898 3.07 13.38 -17.14
CA SER A 898 3.21 13.28 -18.60
C SER A 898 4.21 12.18 -19.01
N GLU A 899 5.22 11.87 -18.20
CA GLU A 899 6.17 10.80 -18.51
C GLU A 899 5.49 9.42 -18.58
N ASN A 900 4.47 9.17 -17.74
CA ASN A 900 3.74 7.89 -17.67
C ASN A 900 2.96 7.57 -18.96
N ILE A 901 2.74 8.56 -19.82
CA ILE A 901 2.05 8.45 -21.10
C ILE A 901 2.95 8.85 -22.27
N PHE A 902 4.27 8.84 -22.07
CA PHE A 902 5.25 9.23 -23.08
C PHE A 902 5.05 10.64 -23.67
N TYR A 903 4.58 11.58 -22.84
CA TYR A 903 4.29 12.98 -23.19
C TYR A 903 3.26 13.15 -24.32
N LEU A 904 2.25 12.28 -24.36
CA LEU A 904 1.16 12.27 -25.34
C LEU A 904 -0.07 13.09 -24.89
N ASP A 905 0.08 13.97 -23.90
CA ASP A 905 -1.00 14.69 -23.21
C ASP A 905 -2.02 15.35 -24.17
N GLU A 906 -1.53 15.93 -25.28
CA GLU A 906 -2.35 16.65 -26.26
C GLU A 906 -3.05 15.75 -27.30
N TYR A 907 -2.89 14.43 -27.23
CA TYR A 907 -3.38 13.48 -28.24
C TYR A 907 -4.26 12.38 -27.62
N LEU A 908 -4.98 12.73 -26.56
CA LEU A 908 -5.84 11.80 -25.83
C LEU A 908 -7.32 12.10 -26.06
N GLN A 909 -8.15 11.06 -25.95
CA GLN A 909 -9.60 11.11 -25.88
C GLN A 909 -10.06 10.49 -24.56
N PHE A 910 -10.87 11.21 -23.80
CA PHE A 910 -11.37 10.73 -22.52
C PHE A 910 -12.55 9.77 -22.71
N GLU A 911 -12.42 8.55 -22.19
CA GLU A 911 -13.40 7.46 -22.27
C GLU A 911 -14.05 7.16 -20.90
N GLY A 912 -13.89 8.05 -19.92
CA GLY A 912 -14.47 7.95 -18.58
C GLY A 912 -13.50 7.37 -17.55
N PHE A 913 -13.09 6.12 -17.73
CA PHE A 913 -12.13 5.44 -16.85
C PHE A 913 -10.69 5.45 -17.38
N SER A 914 -10.52 5.80 -18.65
CA SER A 914 -9.26 5.77 -19.35
C SER A 914 -9.18 6.87 -20.41
N TYR A 915 -7.99 7.04 -20.96
CA TYR A 915 -7.66 7.97 -22.02
C TYR A 915 -7.13 7.22 -23.24
N LYS A 916 -7.87 7.27 -24.34
CA LYS A 916 -7.51 6.64 -25.62
C LYS A 916 -6.56 7.53 -26.41
N LEU A 917 -5.46 6.97 -26.91
CA LEU A 917 -4.56 7.66 -27.83
C LEU A 917 -5.26 7.88 -29.19
N VAL A 918 -5.40 9.13 -29.61
CA VAL A 918 -6.02 9.54 -30.88
C VAL A 918 -5.14 10.56 -31.62
N PRO A 919 -5.09 10.53 -32.96
CA PRO A 919 -4.24 11.44 -33.74
C PRO A 919 -4.90 12.81 -33.98
N ILE A 920 -5.51 13.39 -32.94
CA ILE A 920 -6.23 14.66 -32.99
C ILE A 920 -5.71 15.53 -31.86
N ARG A 921 -5.08 16.64 -32.23
CA ARG A 921 -4.48 17.54 -31.26
C ARG A 921 -5.57 18.27 -30.47
N THR A 922 -5.52 18.14 -29.15
CA THR A 922 -6.41 18.79 -28.20
C THR A 922 -5.57 19.40 -27.10
N THR A 923 -5.52 20.73 -27.04
CA THR A 923 -4.83 21.42 -25.95
C THR A 923 -5.61 21.24 -24.65
N PRO A 924 -4.94 20.98 -23.51
CA PRO A 924 -5.59 21.01 -22.21
C PRO A 924 -6.36 22.33 -22.03
N ASN A 925 -7.57 22.24 -21.50
CA ASN A 925 -8.36 23.45 -21.26
C ASN A 925 -7.89 24.15 -19.97
N THR A 926 -8.38 25.37 -19.75
CA THR A 926 -8.12 26.16 -18.53
C THR A 926 -8.60 25.47 -17.26
N ASP A 927 -9.55 24.55 -17.38
CA ASP A 927 -10.16 23.80 -16.27
C ASP A 927 -9.28 22.61 -15.81
N GLY A 928 -8.17 22.34 -16.51
CA GLY A 928 -7.27 21.22 -16.24
C GLY A 928 -7.76 19.87 -16.78
N ASP A 929 -8.87 19.84 -17.51
CA ASP A 929 -9.38 18.64 -18.18
C ASP A 929 -8.46 18.27 -19.36
N MET A 930 -8.05 17.01 -19.40
CA MET A 930 -7.20 16.46 -20.45
C MET A 930 -8.03 15.70 -21.50
N GLY A 931 -7.57 15.77 -22.75
CA GLY A 931 -8.10 15.00 -23.88
C GLY A 931 -9.45 15.48 -24.42
N ARG A 932 -9.71 15.17 -25.70
CA ARG A 932 -11.01 15.45 -26.34
C ARG A 932 -12.12 14.55 -25.78
N ILE A 933 -13.37 14.95 -26.01
CA ILE A 933 -14.55 14.16 -25.65
C ILE A 933 -15.35 13.83 -26.92
N ASP A 934 -15.56 12.54 -27.18
CA ASP A 934 -16.64 12.10 -28.06
C ASP A 934 -17.93 12.04 -27.22
N VAL A 935 -18.78 13.03 -27.44
CA VAL A 935 -19.98 13.30 -26.63
C VAL A 935 -20.93 12.11 -26.58
N ASN A 936 -21.16 11.44 -27.72
CA ASN A 936 -22.12 10.35 -27.79
C ASN A 936 -21.51 9.04 -27.29
N ALA A 937 -20.23 8.79 -27.59
CA ALA A 937 -19.52 7.62 -27.06
C ALA A 937 -19.46 7.68 -25.53
N LEU A 938 -19.02 8.80 -24.96
CA LEU A 938 -18.90 8.97 -23.52
C LEU A 938 -20.26 8.87 -22.81
N TYR A 939 -21.34 9.42 -23.39
CA TYR A 939 -22.70 9.22 -22.89
C TYR A 939 -23.05 7.73 -22.78
N ASN A 940 -22.82 6.97 -23.86
CA ASN A 940 -23.10 5.53 -23.87
C ASN A 940 -22.23 4.76 -22.89
N THR A 941 -20.96 5.13 -22.75
CA THR A 941 -20.03 4.53 -21.80
C THR A 941 -20.52 4.70 -20.37
N VAL A 942 -20.86 5.93 -19.95
CA VAL A 942 -21.37 6.21 -18.60
C VAL A 942 -22.69 5.49 -18.31
N LYS A 943 -23.59 5.39 -19.30
CA LYS A 943 -24.85 4.65 -19.14
C LYS A 943 -24.67 3.15 -18.89
N ASN A 944 -23.54 2.59 -19.29
CA ASN A 944 -23.23 1.17 -19.16
C ASN A 944 -22.34 0.85 -17.94
N PHE A 945 -22.01 1.84 -17.11
CA PHE A 945 -21.31 1.61 -15.86
C PHE A 945 -22.12 0.75 -14.90
N ARG A 946 -21.40 -0.04 -14.12
CA ARG A 946 -21.88 -0.61 -12.86
C ARG A 946 -21.33 0.26 -11.73
N TRP A 947 -22.16 0.58 -10.75
CA TRP A 947 -21.90 1.69 -9.82
C TRP A 947 -21.48 1.22 -8.42
N GLY A 948 -21.00 -0.01 -8.27
CA GLY A 948 -20.43 -0.51 -7.02
C GLY A 948 -21.43 -0.62 -5.87
N ASN A 949 -22.74 -0.50 -6.13
CA ASN A 949 -23.82 -0.49 -5.16
C ASN A 949 -23.73 0.61 -4.09
N PHE A 950 -23.16 1.78 -4.42
CA PHE A 950 -23.09 2.92 -3.50
C PHE A 950 -24.46 3.51 -3.12
N ARG A 951 -25.49 3.30 -3.95
CA ARG A 951 -26.87 3.76 -3.68
C ARG A 951 -27.52 3.17 -2.43
N ASP A 952 -27.09 1.98 -1.99
CA ASP A 952 -27.56 1.40 -0.75
C ASP A 952 -26.77 1.99 0.42
N LEU A 953 -27.33 3.05 1.03
CA LEU A 953 -26.69 3.79 2.11
C LEU A 953 -26.52 2.97 3.40
N SER A 954 -27.12 1.77 3.50
CA SER A 954 -26.91 0.85 4.62
C SER A 954 -25.54 0.13 4.56
N ILE A 955 -24.86 0.17 3.42
CA ILE A 955 -23.56 -0.47 3.23
C ILE A 955 -22.45 0.49 3.68
N HIS A 956 -21.52 0.00 4.49
CA HIS A 956 -20.31 0.72 4.86
C HIS A 956 -19.20 0.49 3.83
N TYR A 957 -18.66 1.55 3.23
CA TYR A 957 -17.49 1.46 2.33
C TYR A 957 -16.29 2.12 2.98
N ASP A 958 -15.14 1.44 2.90
CA ASP A 958 -13.85 1.98 3.35
C ASP A 958 -13.33 3.09 2.40
N GLU A 959 -12.22 3.72 2.80
CA GLU A 959 -11.61 4.81 2.03
C GLU A 959 -11.10 4.35 0.65
N ALA A 960 -10.64 3.11 0.52
CA ALA A 960 -10.18 2.58 -0.77
C ALA A 960 -11.35 2.48 -1.77
N ALA A 961 -12.53 2.03 -1.33
CA ALA A 961 -13.71 2.00 -2.18
C ALA A 961 -14.28 3.39 -2.47
N THR A 962 -14.34 4.27 -1.47
CA THR A 962 -14.95 5.60 -1.63
C THR A 962 -14.08 6.58 -2.42
N SER A 963 -12.74 6.46 -2.38
CA SER A 963 -11.86 7.28 -3.22
C SER A 963 -12.09 7.06 -4.72
N ASN A 964 -12.46 5.85 -5.13
CA ASN A 964 -12.76 5.50 -6.52
C ASN A 964 -14.08 6.09 -7.05
N ILE A 965 -14.97 6.62 -6.19
CA ILE A 965 -16.19 7.33 -6.60
C ILE A 965 -15.85 8.53 -7.49
N MET A 966 -14.70 9.17 -7.25
CA MET A 966 -14.28 10.35 -7.99
C MET A 966 -14.26 10.08 -9.50
N VAL A 967 -13.78 8.92 -9.94
CA VAL A 967 -13.69 8.57 -11.36
C VAL A 967 -15.08 8.49 -12.02
N TYR A 968 -16.04 7.85 -11.35
CA TYR A 968 -17.43 7.76 -11.83
C TYR A 968 -18.09 9.13 -12.00
N ARG A 969 -17.96 10.00 -10.99
CA ARG A 969 -18.57 11.33 -10.99
C ARG A 969 -17.89 12.27 -11.98
N MET A 970 -16.57 12.23 -12.10
CA MET A 970 -15.83 13.00 -13.10
C MET A 970 -16.21 12.58 -14.52
N ALA A 971 -16.31 11.27 -14.79
CA ALA A 971 -16.78 10.77 -16.07
C ALA A 971 -18.19 11.26 -16.41
N ALA A 972 -19.13 11.15 -15.47
CA ALA A 972 -20.51 11.61 -15.63
C ALA A 972 -20.62 13.15 -15.79
N GLY A 973 -19.89 13.92 -14.99
CA GLY A 973 -19.89 15.37 -15.01
C GLY A 973 -19.32 15.95 -16.30
N ARG A 974 -18.20 15.39 -16.78
CA ARG A 974 -17.61 15.75 -18.09
C ARG A 974 -18.53 15.36 -19.25
N ALA A 975 -19.14 14.16 -19.21
CA ALA A 975 -20.11 13.72 -20.21
C ALA A 975 -21.31 14.67 -20.29
N ALA A 976 -21.91 14.98 -19.14
CA ALA A 976 -23.05 15.89 -19.05
C ALA A 976 -22.71 17.30 -19.55
N SER A 977 -21.52 17.79 -19.18
CA SER A 977 -21.07 19.12 -19.63
C SER A 977 -20.91 19.18 -21.14
N ALA A 978 -20.25 18.19 -21.72
CA ALA A 978 -20.06 18.10 -23.16
C ALA A 978 -21.40 17.95 -23.91
N LEU A 979 -22.34 17.16 -23.39
CA LEU A 979 -23.69 17.00 -23.94
C LEU A 979 -24.48 18.33 -23.92
N ALA A 980 -24.45 19.04 -22.79
CA ALA A 980 -25.17 20.29 -22.61
C ALA A 980 -24.65 21.39 -23.55
N LEU A 981 -23.32 21.52 -23.69
CA LEU A 981 -22.69 22.48 -24.60
C LEU A 981 -22.98 22.15 -26.08
N ASN A 982 -23.19 20.87 -26.42
CA ASN A 982 -23.62 20.44 -27.75
C ASN A 982 -25.15 20.52 -27.94
N GLY A 983 -25.88 21.19 -27.04
CA GLY A 983 -27.34 21.37 -27.12
C GLY A 983 -28.17 20.16 -26.69
N GLN A 984 -27.56 19.03 -26.31
CA GLN A 984 -28.25 17.80 -25.89
C GLN A 984 -28.58 17.81 -24.38
N LYS A 985 -29.23 18.87 -23.91
CA LYS A 985 -29.51 19.10 -22.48
C LYS A 985 -30.30 17.98 -21.80
N GLY A 986 -31.26 17.36 -22.50
CA GLY A 986 -32.03 16.23 -21.95
C GLY A 986 -31.16 15.03 -21.57
N LYS A 987 -30.19 14.67 -22.42
CA LYS A 987 -29.23 13.60 -22.13
C LYS A 987 -28.25 13.99 -21.03
N ALA A 988 -27.83 15.26 -20.99
CA ALA A 988 -26.98 15.75 -19.91
C ALA A 988 -27.65 15.58 -18.54
N LEU A 989 -28.94 15.92 -18.42
CA LEU A 989 -29.72 15.73 -17.20
C LEU A 989 -29.90 14.25 -16.85
N GLU A 990 -30.14 13.38 -17.84
CA GLU A 990 -30.23 11.93 -17.63
C GLU A 990 -28.97 11.38 -16.95
N ILE A 991 -27.77 11.76 -17.42
CA ILE A 991 -26.50 11.31 -16.84
C ILE A 991 -26.30 11.86 -15.43
N LEU A 992 -26.56 13.15 -15.21
CA LEU A 992 -26.40 13.77 -13.89
C LEU A 992 -27.36 13.16 -12.86
N ASP A 993 -28.61 12.91 -13.25
CA ASP A 993 -29.61 12.28 -12.39
C ASP A 993 -29.26 10.81 -12.11
N LEU A 994 -28.70 10.10 -13.09
CA LEU A 994 -28.21 8.73 -12.92
C LEU A 994 -27.10 8.68 -11.86
N VAL A 995 -26.04 9.48 -11.99
CA VAL A 995 -24.94 9.44 -11.01
C VAL A 995 -25.37 9.97 -9.64
N SER A 996 -26.26 10.97 -9.57
CA SER A 996 -26.83 11.44 -8.30
C SER A 996 -27.64 10.35 -7.58
N LYS A 997 -28.32 9.48 -8.34
CA LYS A 997 -29.07 8.35 -7.79
C LYS A 997 -28.15 7.20 -7.37
N GLU A 998 -27.17 6.87 -8.20
CA GLU A 998 -26.29 5.71 -7.98
C GLU A 998 -25.19 6.00 -6.93
N ILE A 999 -24.77 7.26 -6.79
CA ILE A 999 -23.80 7.70 -5.79
C ILE A 999 -24.32 8.97 -5.06
N PRO A 1000 -25.21 8.81 -4.07
CA PRO A 1000 -25.84 9.94 -3.38
C PRO A 1000 -24.82 10.83 -2.64
N ALA A 1001 -24.94 12.15 -2.83
CA ALA A 1001 -24.08 13.14 -2.16
C ALA A 1001 -24.27 13.19 -0.64
N GLU A 1002 -25.42 12.73 -0.12
CA GLU A 1002 -25.72 12.70 1.31
C GLU A 1002 -24.72 11.85 2.12
N LYS A 1003 -24.30 10.69 1.60
CA LYS A 1003 -23.29 9.83 2.24
C LYS A 1003 -21.89 10.08 1.69
N TYR A 1004 -21.76 10.31 0.38
CA TYR A 1004 -20.47 10.48 -0.31
C TYR A 1004 -20.27 11.92 -0.73
N ASN A 1005 -19.99 12.79 0.23
CA ASN A 1005 -19.75 14.20 -0.05
C ASN A 1005 -18.25 14.46 -0.31
N ASP A 1006 -17.88 14.53 -1.59
CA ASP A 1006 -16.53 14.93 -2.01
C ASP A 1006 -16.63 16.14 -2.95
N PRO A 1007 -16.27 17.36 -2.47
CA PRO A 1007 -16.32 18.58 -3.27
C PRO A 1007 -15.57 18.47 -4.60
N ARG A 1008 -14.47 17.72 -4.66
CA ARG A 1008 -13.63 17.61 -5.88
C ARG A 1008 -14.41 17.02 -7.04
N SER A 1009 -15.21 15.99 -6.75
CA SER A 1009 -16.02 15.30 -7.75
C SER A 1009 -17.40 15.94 -7.96
N LEU A 1010 -18.01 16.49 -6.91
CA LEU A 1010 -19.35 17.07 -6.95
C LEU A 1010 -19.37 18.45 -7.63
N SER A 1011 -18.27 19.20 -7.59
CA SER A 1011 -18.11 20.45 -8.34
C SER A 1011 -18.33 20.26 -9.84
N SER A 1012 -17.83 19.17 -10.45
CA SER A 1012 -18.09 18.86 -11.87
C SER A 1012 -19.59 18.66 -12.17
N MET A 1013 -20.33 18.09 -11.22
CA MET A 1013 -21.78 17.94 -11.34
C MET A 1013 -22.54 19.26 -11.15
N VAL A 1014 -22.07 20.15 -10.29
CA VAL A 1014 -22.61 21.52 -10.13
C VAL A 1014 -22.57 22.24 -11.46
N THR A 1015 -21.41 22.25 -12.12
CA THR A 1015 -21.23 22.86 -13.45
C THR A 1015 -22.22 22.23 -14.44
N GLY A 1016 -22.25 20.90 -14.52
CA GLY A 1016 -23.12 20.14 -15.41
C GLY A 1016 -24.62 20.48 -15.26
N TYR A 1017 -25.14 20.58 -14.03
CA TYR A 1017 -26.56 20.90 -13.80
C TYR A 1017 -26.91 22.31 -14.27
N ILE A 1018 -26.04 23.29 -14.02
CA ILE A 1018 -26.29 24.69 -14.41
C ILE A 1018 -26.33 24.82 -15.94
N ILE A 1019 -25.32 24.30 -16.64
CA ILE A 1019 -25.25 24.40 -18.12
C ILE A 1019 -26.33 23.57 -18.83
N ALA A 1020 -26.80 22.49 -18.20
CA ALA A 1020 -27.93 21.70 -18.68
C ALA A 1020 -29.30 22.38 -18.43
N GLY A 1021 -29.34 23.53 -17.74
CA GLY A 1021 -30.55 24.32 -17.49
C GLY A 1021 -31.27 24.03 -16.17
N GLN A 1022 -30.69 23.21 -15.28
CA GLN A 1022 -31.19 22.94 -13.93
C GLN A 1022 -30.43 23.76 -12.88
N GLU A 1023 -30.39 25.08 -13.09
CA GLU A 1023 -29.62 26.02 -12.27
C GLU A 1023 -29.93 25.90 -10.77
N LYS A 1024 -31.22 25.84 -10.41
CA LYS A 1024 -31.64 25.70 -9.00
C LYS A 1024 -31.01 24.49 -8.32
N LYS A 1025 -30.91 23.36 -9.04
CA LYS A 1025 -30.34 22.10 -8.54
C LYS A 1025 -28.83 22.21 -8.37
N GLY A 1026 -28.14 22.78 -9.36
CA GLY A 1026 -26.69 23.04 -9.29
C GLY A 1026 -26.32 23.99 -8.15
N LEU A 1027 -27.05 25.11 -8.01
CA LEU A 1027 -26.85 26.06 -6.91
C LEU A 1027 -27.13 25.43 -5.55
N GLN A 1028 -28.20 24.63 -5.41
CA GLN A 1028 -28.49 23.94 -4.16
C GLN A 1028 -27.36 23.00 -3.75
N LEU A 1029 -26.80 22.24 -4.69
CA LEU A 1029 -25.65 21.38 -4.42
C LEU A 1029 -24.42 22.20 -4.01
N ALA A 1030 -24.12 23.30 -4.71
CA ALA A 1030 -23.02 24.20 -4.37
C ALA A 1030 -23.15 24.80 -2.96
N GLU A 1031 -24.36 25.23 -2.56
CA GLU A 1031 -24.59 25.76 -1.21
C GLU A 1031 -24.42 24.70 -0.12
N ILE A 1032 -24.79 23.44 -0.38
CA ILE A 1032 -24.54 22.32 0.56
C ILE A 1032 -23.03 22.12 0.74
N LEU A 1033 -22.28 22.04 -0.36
CA LEU A 1033 -20.82 21.88 -0.31
C LEU A 1033 -20.14 23.02 0.46
N LYS A 1034 -20.47 24.28 0.13
CA LYS A 1034 -19.92 25.45 0.81
C LYS A 1034 -20.24 25.46 2.31
N LYS A 1035 -21.46 25.08 2.68
CA LYS A 1035 -21.88 24.99 4.07
C LYS A 1035 -21.06 23.95 4.84
N GLU A 1036 -20.88 22.75 4.29
CA GLU A 1036 -20.10 21.70 4.95
C GLU A 1036 -18.60 22.03 5.05
N ILE A 1037 -18.03 22.69 4.03
CA ILE A 1037 -16.66 23.21 4.07
C ILE A 1037 -16.50 24.19 5.25
N PHE A 1038 -17.47 25.09 5.47
CA PHE A 1038 -17.44 25.99 6.61
C PHE A 1038 -17.67 25.28 7.95
N GLU A 1039 -18.58 24.30 8.02
CA GLU A 1039 -18.79 23.51 9.24
C GLU A 1039 -17.52 22.78 9.67
N GLU A 1040 -16.80 22.19 8.71
CA GLU A 1040 -15.50 21.56 8.95
C GLU A 1040 -14.44 22.58 9.36
N TYR A 1041 -14.35 23.72 8.68
CA TYR A 1041 -13.39 24.77 9.02
C TYR A 1041 -13.65 25.35 10.42
N ASP A 1042 -14.90 25.64 10.76
CA ASP A 1042 -15.33 26.17 12.05
C ASP A 1042 -15.12 25.14 13.17
N TYR A 1043 -15.29 23.85 12.87
CA TYR A 1043 -14.89 22.78 13.79
C TYR A 1043 -13.41 22.87 14.13
N TYR A 1044 -12.53 22.94 13.11
CA TYR A 1044 -11.09 23.03 13.35
C TYR A 1044 -10.72 24.29 14.16
N LEU A 1045 -11.33 25.44 13.85
CA LEU A 1045 -11.13 26.68 14.61
C LEU A 1045 -11.61 26.57 16.07
N SER A 1046 -12.58 25.73 16.36
CA SER A 1046 -13.09 25.50 17.72
C SER A 1046 -12.18 24.64 18.60
N LEU A 1047 -11.18 23.97 18.00
CA LEU A 1047 -10.23 23.12 18.71
C LEU A 1047 -9.20 23.93 19.50
N SER A 1048 -8.52 23.30 20.44
CA SER A 1048 -7.39 23.92 21.15
C SER A 1048 -6.22 24.22 20.19
N PRO A 1049 -5.31 25.17 20.52
CA PRO A 1049 -4.17 25.50 19.66
C PRO A 1049 -3.30 24.28 19.27
N THR A 1050 -3.16 23.32 20.18
CA THR A 1050 -2.43 22.06 19.93
C THR A 1050 -3.09 21.23 18.83
N PHE A 1051 -4.41 21.05 18.90
CA PHE A 1051 -5.17 20.29 17.90
C PHE A 1051 -5.34 21.06 16.57
N GLN A 1052 -5.39 22.40 16.61
CA GLN A 1052 -5.31 23.23 15.41
C GLN A 1052 -3.99 23.01 14.67
N LYS A 1053 -2.86 22.89 15.38
CA LYS A 1053 -1.56 22.59 14.77
C LYS A 1053 -1.55 21.22 14.07
N GLN A 1054 -2.14 20.19 14.70
CA GLN A 1054 -2.29 18.86 14.08
C GLN A 1054 -3.22 18.87 12.86
N SER A 1055 -4.21 19.77 12.87
CA SER A 1055 -5.18 19.94 11.77
C SER A 1055 -4.77 21.00 10.74
N ALA A 1056 -3.56 21.57 10.84
CA ALA A 1056 -3.17 22.76 10.09
C ALA A 1056 -3.22 22.53 8.58
N ARG A 1057 -2.86 21.33 8.12
CA ARG A 1057 -2.94 20.97 6.69
C ARG A 1057 -4.38 20.96 6.20
N GLN A 1058 -5.29 20.38 6.98
CA GLN A 1058 -6.71 20.24 6.64
C GLN A 1058 -7.37 21.61 6.60
N MET A 1059 -7.04 22.47 7.57
CA MET A 1059 -7.47 23.87 7.60
C MET A 1059 -7.01 24.64 6.36
N ARG A 1060 -5.75 24.49 5.94
CA ARG A 1060 -5.21 25.18 4.75
C ARG A 1060 -5.89 24.79 3.44
N VAL A 1061 -6.47 23.59 3.36
CA VAL A 1061 -7.13 23.07 2.15
C VAL A 1061 -8.59 23.58 2.03
N LYS A 1062 -9.28 23.91 3.14
CA LYS A 1062 -10.68 24.35 3.11
C LYS A 1062 -10.93 25.61 2.24
N PRO A 1063 -10.09 26.66 2.30
CA PRO A 1063 -10.21 27.81 1.39
C PRO A 1063 -10.17 27.44 -0.09
N MET A 1064 -9.27 26.53 -0.48
CA MET A 1064 -9.14 26.03 -1.85
C MET A 1064 -10.37 25.21 -2.28
N GLU A 1065 -10.89 24.35 -1.40
CA GLU A 1065 -12.13 23.61 -1.70
C GLU A 1065 -13.32 24.56 -1.85
N TYR A 1066 -13.40 25.62 -1.04
CA TYR A 1066 -14.46 26.62 -1.14
C TYR A 1066 -14.37 27.37 -2.48
N SER A 1067 -13.18 27.83 -2.87
CA SER A 1067 -13.00 28.51 -4.16
C SER A 1067 -13.28 27.59 -5.33
N MET A 1068 -12.94 26.29 -5.25
CA MET A 1068 -13.27 25.30 -6.28
C MET A 1068 -14.78 25.14 -6.49
N VAL A 1069 -15.58 25.13 -5.42
CA VAL A 1069 -17.05 25.07 -5.55
C VAL A 1069 -17.60 26.36 -6.16
N VAL A 1070 -17.05 27.51 -5.77
CA VAL A 1070 -17.45 28.80 -6.35
C VAL A 1070 -17.06 28.87 -7.83
N ALA A 1071 -15.84 28.46 -8.17
CA ALA A 1071 -15.32 28.39 -9.53
C ALA A 1071 -16.19 27.50 -10.42
N ALA A 1072 -16.67 26.36 -9.90
CA ALA A 1072 -17.56 25.47 -10.66
C ALA A 1072 -18.87 26.16 -11.08
N VAL A 1073 -19.42 27.06 -10.25
CA VAL A 1073 -20.62 27.85 -10.58
C VAL A 1073 -20.30 28.99 -11.54
N THR A 1074 -19.20 29.71 -11.31
CA THR A 1074 -18.82 30.85 -12.17
C THR A 1074 -18.44 30.37 -13.57
N ASP A 1075 -17.67 29.30 -13.68
CA ASP A 1075 -17.31 28.64 -14.95
C ASP A 1075 -18.57 28.18 -15.71
N ALA A 1076 -19.56 27.63 -15.00
CA ALA A 1076 -20.83 27.27 -15.62
C ALA A 1076 -21.55 28.47 -16.25
N TYR A 1077 -21.53 29.62 -15.59
CA TYR A 1077 -22.11 30.85 -16.14
C TYR A 1077 -21.28 31.43 -17.27
N GLU A 1078 -19.95 31.41 -17.21
CA GLU A 1078 -19.07 31.84 -18.30
C GLU A 1078 -19.30 31.00 -19.56
N LYS A 1079 -19.40 29.67 -19.41
CA LYS A 1079 -19.73 28.74 -20.50
C LYS A 1079 -21.11 29.01 -21.12
N LEU A 1080 -22.03 29.63 -20.38
CA LEU A 1080 -23.34 30.08 -20.87
C LEU A 1080 -23.32 31.52 -21.41
N GLY A 1081 -22.19 32.22 -21.36
CA GLY A 1081 -22.06 33.65 -21.72
C GLY A 1081 -22.71 34.61 -20.71
N GLN A 1082 -22.89 34.19 -19.46
CA GLN A 1082 -23.60 34.92 -18.40
C GLN A 1082 -22.62 35.56 -17.39
N ASN A 1083 -21.64 36.33 -17.87
CA ASN A 1083 -20.54 36.85 -17.05
C ASN A 1083 -21.01 37.77 -15.90
N GLU A 1084 -22.06 38.58 -16.10
CA GLU A 1084 -22.64 39.40 -15.03
C GLU A 1084 -23.17 38.54 -13.87
N LYS A 1085 -23.74 37.38 -14.20
CA LYS A 1085 -24.29 36.44 -13.22
C LYS A 1085 -23.17 35.67 -12.50
N ALA A 1086 -22.10 35.33 -13.23
CA ALA A 1086 -20.87 34.79 -12.65
C ALA A 1086 -20.29 35.77 -11.62
N TYR A 1087 -20.09 37.03 -12.01
CA TYR A 1087 -19.60 38.09 -11.12
C TYR A 1087 -20.51 38.29 -9.90
N ALA A 1088 -21.83 38.39 -10.11
CA ALA A 1088 -22.79 38.54 -9.00
C ALA A 1088 -22.75 37.36 -8.02
N TYR A 1089 -22.61 36.12 -8.51
CA TYR A 1089 -22.48 34.94 -7.66
C TYR A 1089 -21.16 34.93 -6.88
N LEU A 1090 -20.07 35.35 -7.52
CA LEU A 1090 -18.76 35.44 -6.90
C LEU A 1090 -18.75 36.48 -5.76
N VAL A 1091 -19.26 37.69 -6.02
CA VAL A 1091 -19.44 38.73 -4.99
C VAL A 1091 -20.31 38.21 -3.84
N LYS A 1092 -21.43 37.56 -4.16
CA LYS A 1092 -22.31 36.95 -3.14
C LYS A 1092 -21.60 35.86 -2.33
N SER A 1093 -20.69 35.10 -2.94
CA SER A 1093 -19.91 34.06 -2.26
C SER A 1093 -18.81 34.63 -1.37
N ILE A 1094 -18.48 35.91 -1.50
CA ILE A 1094 -17.58 36.65 -0.60
C ILE A 1094 -18.32 37.16 0.65
N GLU A 1095 -19.62 37.47 0.56
CA GLU A 1095 -20.42 37.99 1.68
C GLU A 1095 -20.31 37.20 3.00
N PRO A 1096 -20.33 35.84 3.00
CA PRO A 1096 -20.15 35.07 4.24
C PRO A 1096 -18.78 35.28 4.88
N ILE A 1097 -17.73 35.45 4.05
CA ILE A 1097 -16.36 35.71 4.50
C ILE A 1097 -16.27 37.14 5.04
N ASP A 1098 -16.91 38.09 4.37
CA ASP A 1098 -17.07 39.47 4.86
C ASP A 1098 -17.76 39.51 6.22
N LYS A 1099 -18.81 38.72 6.41
CA LYS A 1099 -19.49 38.62 7.70
C LYS A 1099 -18.56 38.09 8.79
N LYS A 1100 -17.76 37.04 8.51
CA LYS A 1100 -16.77 36.51 9.45
C LYS A 1100 -15.69 37.55 9.77
N PHE A 1101 -15.18 38.24 8.76
CA PHE A 1101 -14.19 39.31 8.93
C PHE A 1101 -14.72 40.49 9.75
N ASN A 1102 -15.95 40.95 9.47
CA ASN A 1102 -16.57 42.06 10.20
C ASN A 1102 -16.86 41.71 11.66
N ILE A 1103 -17.26 40.47 11.95
CA ILE A 1103 -17.40 39.97 13.33
C ILE A 1103 -16.04 39.99 14.04
N PHE A 1104 -15.00 39.45 13.39
CA PHE A 1104 -13.64 39.46 13.91
C PHE A 1104 -13.12 40.88 14.23
N ILE A 1105 -13.30 41.83 13.31
CA ILE A 1105 -12.95 43.25 13.54
C ILE A 1105 -13.73 43.84 14.73
N LYS A 1106 -15.03 43.55 14.84
CA LYS A 1106 -15.86 44.04 15.95
C LYS A 1106 -15.41 43.46 17.30
N GLU A 1107 -15.00 42.20 17.33
CA GLU A 1107 -14.43 41.57 18.53
C GLU A 1107 -13.11 42.24 18.92
N LEU A 1108 -12.21 42.52 17.97
CA LEU A 1108 -10.96 43.25 18.24
C LEU A 1108 -11.23 44.67 18.79
N GLN A 1109 -12.21 45.38 18.25
CA GLN A 1109 -12.61 46.71 18.74
C GLN A 1109 -13.10 46.71 20.20
N GLN A 1110 -13.61 45.58 20.68
CA GLN A 1110 -14.07 45.42 22.06
C GLN A 1110 -12.94 45.03 23.02
N MET A 1111 -11.73 44.74 22.50
CA MET A 1111 -10.56 44.40 23.29
C MET A 1111 -9.69 45.63 23.58
N GLY A 1112 -8.89 45.58 24.65
CA GLY A 1112 -7.86 46.59 24.89
C GLY A 1112 -6.75 46.50 23.83
N LYS A 1113 -6.11 47.63 23.51
CA LYS A 1113 -5.13 47.79 22.41
C LYS A 1113 -4.08 46.67 22.34
N GLU A 1114 -3.40 46.37 23.43
CA GLU A 1114 -2.37 45.32 23.47
C GLU A 1114 -2.93 43.93 23.12
N LYS A 1115 -4.13 43.61 23.60
CA LYS A 1115 -4.80 42.35 23.30
C LYS A 1115 -5.31 42.32 21.85
N ALA A 1116 -5.86 43.43 21.36
CA ALA A 1116 -6.30 43.56 19.98
C ALA A 1116 -5.14 43.38 18.99
N THR A 1117 -3.97 43.99 19.26
CA THR A 1117 -2.77 43.80 18.44
C THR A 1117 -2.33 42.33 18.40
N LYS A 1118 -2.32 41.64 19.55
CA LYS A 1118 -1.95 40.22 19.59
C LYS A 1118 -2.94 39.33 18.86
N GLU A 1119 -4.24 39.52 19.07
CA GLU A 1119 -5.28 38.70 18.45
C GLU A 1119 -5.49 39.03 16.96
N SER A 1120 -4.95 40.15 16.47
CA SER A 1120 -5.05 40.59 15.08
C SER A 1120 -4.40 39.61 14.09
N GLU A 1121 -3.39 38.85 14.51
CA GLU A 1121 -2.73 37.81 13.70
C GLU A 1121 -3.70 36.70 13.27
N ASN A 1122 -4.77 36.46 14.03
CA ASN A 1122 -5.81 35.49 13.65
C ASN A 1122 -6.57 35.86 12.37
N VAL A 1123 -6.36 37.06 11.81
CA VAL A 1123 -6.87 37.42 10.47
C VAL A 1123 -6.38 36.44 9.40
N GLN A 1124 -5.21 35.81 9.61
CA GLN A 1124 -4.66 34.76 8.74
C GLN A 1124 -5.54 33.50 8.67
N LYS A 1125 -6.52 33.34 9.57
CA LYS A 1125 -7.55 32.30 9.52
C LYS A 1125 -8.73 32.67 8.60
N ILE A 1126 -8.77 33.88 8.07
CA ILE A 1126 -9.86 34.37 7.21
C ILE A 1126 -9.32 34.75 5.83
N THR A 1127 -8.17 35.44 5.77
CA THR A 1127 -7.57 35.93 4.51
C THR A 1127 -7.35 34.88 3.42
N PRO A 1128 -7.02 33.60 3.71
CA PRO A 1128 -6.85 32.61 2.65
C PRO A 1128 -8.11 32.39 1.81
N PHE A 1129 -9.31 32.52 2.39
CA PHE A 1129 -10.55 32.42 1.62
C PHE A 1129 -10.69 33.56 0.60
N TYR A 1130 -10.22 34.76 0.92
CA TYR A 1130 -10.18 35.86 -0.05
C TYR A 1130 -9.16 35.58 -1.15
N GLN A 1131 -7.93 35.19 -0.79
CA GLN A 1131 -6.85 34.96 -1.75
C GLN A 1131 -7.25 33.98 -2.85
N TYR A 1132 -7.78 32.81 -2.48
CA TYR A 1132 -8.23 31.83 -3.49
C TYR A 1132 -9.43 32.31 -4.32
N LEU A 1133 -10.29 33.17 -3.79
CA LEU A 1133 -11.41 33.75 -4.56
C LEU A 1133 -10.95 34.91 -5.44
N PHE A 1134 -9.85 35.59 -5.10
CA PHE A 1134 -9.26 36.63 -5.94
C PHE A 1134 -8.72 36.06 -7.24
N ASP A 1135 -8.16 34.85 -7.22
CA ASP A 1135 -7.75 34.13 -8.43
C ASP A 1135 -8.96 33.85 -9.34
N VAL A 1136 -10.12 33.51 -8.76
CA VAL A 1136 -11.38 33.33 -9.49
C VAL A 1136 -11.97 34.68 -9.96
N MET A 1137 -11.73 35.78 -9.22
CA MET A 1137 -12.23 37.12 -9.53
C MET A 1137 -11.44 37.82 -10.63
N GLN A 1138 -10.15 37.54 -10.74
CA GLN A 1138 -9.22 38.24 -11.63
C GLN A 1138 -9.73 38.39 -13.08
N PRO A 1139 -10.35 37.35 -13.71
CA PRO A 1139 -10.87 37.48 -15.08
C PRO A 1139 -12.08 38.43 -15.20
N PHE A 1140 -12.83 38.65 -14.12
CA PHE A 1140 -14.05 39.47 -14.10
C PHE A 1140 -13.78 40.91 -13.65
N ASP A 1141 -12.97 41.08 -12.60
CA ASP A 1141 -12.57 42.39 -12.06
C ASP A 1141 -11.13 42.34 -11.52
N SER A 1142 -10.21 42.82 -12.36
CA SER A 1142 -8.78 42.90 -12.01
C SER A 1142 -8.45 43.90 -10.89
N THR A 1143 -9.37 44.80 -10.53
CA THR A 1143 -9.17 45.83 -9.50
C THR A 1143 -9.73 45.43 -8.14
N TYR A 1144 -10.78 44.59 -8.11
CA TYR A 1144 -11.48 44.18 -6.89
C TYR A 1144 -10.54 43.64 -5.80
N SER A 1145 -9.62 42.74 -6.16
CA SER A 1145 -8.71 42.10 -5.21
C SER A 1145 -7.88 43.13 -4.45
N LYS A 1146 -7.33 44.12 -5.16
CA LYS A 1146 -6.53 45.20 -4.58
C LYS A 1146 -7.37 46.12 -3.69
N GLU A 1147 -8.56 46.52 -4.16
CA GLU A 1147 -9.47 47.35 -3.36
C GLU A 1147 -9.89 46.66 -2.06
N LYS A 1148 -10.13 45.35 -2.13
CA LYS A 1148 -10.52 44.53 -0.98
C LYS A 1148 -9.37 44.34 -0.01
N GLU A 1149 -8.15 44.09 -0.48
CA GLU A 1149 -6.94 44.06 0.33
C GLU A 1149 -6.71 45.39 1.05
N ASP A 1150 -6.88 46.52 0.37
CA ASP A 1150 -6.77 47.85 0.97
C ASP A 1150 -7.87 48.09 2.02
N GLN A 1151 -9.09 47.58 1.80
CA GLN A 1151 -10.18 47.65 2.79
C GLN A 1151 -9.84 46.83 4.04
N ILE A 1152 -9.39 45.58 3.87
CA ILE A 1152 -8.99 44.68 4.96
C ILE A 1152 -7.84 45.31 5.74
N THR A 1153 -6.80 45.79 5.05
CA THR A 1153 -5.62 46.41 5.66
C THR A 1153 -5.99 47.64 6.48
N ARG A 1154 -6.81 48.56 5.93
CA ARG A 1154 -7.28 49.74 6.67
C ARG A 1154 -8.09 49.37 7.92
N ALA A 1155 -8.96 48.38 7.81
CA ALA A 1155 -9.75 47.91 8.95
C ALA A 1155 -8.86 47.32 10.06
N MET A 1156 -7.84 46.53 9.70
CA MET A 1156 -6.87 45.96 10.63
C MET A 1156 -5.98 47.03 11.30
N ILE A 1157 -5.48 48.01 10.53
CA ILE A 1157 -4.71 49.13 11.09
C ILE A 1157 -5.55 49.90 12.12
N LYS A 1158 -6.82 50.18 11.80
CA LYS A 1158 -7.71 50.96 12.68
C LYS A 1158 -7.98 50.30 14.04
N VAL A 1159 -7.95 48.97 14.13
CA VAL A 1159 -8.23 48.25 15.39
C VAL A 1159 -6.98 47.91 16.20
N THR A 1160 -5.80 47.99 15.58
CA THR A 1160 -4.51 47.72 16.23
C THR A 1160 -3.78 49.00 16.68
N GLN A 1161 -4.18 50.15 16.14
CA GLN A 1161 -3.75 51.49 16.55
C GLN A 1161 -4.72 52.10 17.56
#